data_AF-A0AAT9H769-F1
#
_entry.id   AF-A0AAT9H769-F1
#
_cell.length_a   1.000
_cell.length_b   1.000
_cell.length_c   1.000
_cell.angle_alpha   90.00
_cell.angle_beta   90.00
_cell.angle_gamma   90.00
#
_symmetry.space_group_name_H-M   'P 1'
#
loop_
_entity.id
_entity.type
_entity.pdbx_description
1 polymer ?
#
loop_
_entity_poly.entity_id
_entity_poly.type
_entity_poly.pdbx_seq_one_letter_code
_entity_poly.pdbx_strand_id
1 'polypeptide(L)'
;MIKSAFLNRIYFVILFSAVSNQIHAQSINLKEDQKYPYNLTNFVSVFKDSTANLSLSEVQKQIFTKNKKEYLSFPFSNAVYWIEFKIKNNSTQKQELFLQWTNPLVEQLDFYISNSSQKEYIHKIQKTITSEREKILIDEYPKFAITLEPNQSKNVFIKVSSKRGHFAMIRLYSQQTYYRSRIDNCTTQGLLNGLIIFRLFLIFTLSFFVIRELDFRLYSVIVVFKTLAYWGYTNIAGPLCTNNPELAIKINFLCYSNFTTGVAIFLLYVVDIKQISSMMKRCILISIFVSLFLNIMTFFDYQWYWLKGGIYNVILSCIFFLVLIIYCLYKKMLIDIYYAIPIILGLIGTTLLYFPLTGWIDYFPFYGLSYAIFINEIIVFIFFLGRIIKKSEQKKVFSEKQLQLKQLQNKQLKELNDLKTRFFTNISHEFRTPLTLLISPVDDLQKKYPSESILKIMQRNLSRLQNLINQILEISKLEAGEMGIQREEADVVLFLQQLIGSFESLAQDKSIVFNLSINKRTEFGYFDLDKLEKVIVNVLSNAFKFTPINGRISVQILFDTFGIPSISKHKTEHSLEIIIEDSGIGIAQERLPYIFNRFYQIDDSSQRLHEGTGIGLALVKELVDVLKGTIKVESQLNIGTRFSLNLPYEHLDVSTNYVHNYKVNDSLLNFFEKSKADLESQNSNNAEIMLIIEDNPDLRFYIASIFENQYQLIMAADGEEGLIKAIEFVPDIIISDLMMPKLDGLGFCYKLKNDERISHIPVIVLTAKATIDDKLAGLKQGADDYLSKPFNKEELVLRVVNLIQQRQVLREKYTTKTIASTAEKALETTIIIEPSLDDLFIEKAKLIIDKYLDKSEFDVETFAQEMKLSAIQLRRKLKAITNQNSTEFVRNYRIEKASEMLRKGDKTVSQVAYEVGFESLPYFSKVFQKKFGKTASEWRWL
;
A
#
# COMPACT_ATOMS: atom_id res chain seq x y z
N MET A 1 70.38 33.17 25.21
CA MET A 1 71.30 32.25 24.49
C MET A 1 70.40 31.27 23.74
N ILE A 2 70.26 31.24 22.42
CA ILE A 2 71.13 31.60 21.31
C ILE A 2 70.22 32.15 20.18
N LYS A 3 70.45 33.40 19.79
CA LYS A 3 70.12 33.95 18.47
C LYS A 3 71.14 33.41 17.46
N SER A 4 70.85 33.55 16.16
CA SER A 4 71.83 33.65 15.06
C SER A 4 72.45 32.37 14.48
N ALA A 5 71.65 31.61 13.73
CA ALA A 5 72.19 30.88 12.57
C ALA A 5 71.25 30.93 11.34
N PHE A 6 70.25 31.81 11.37
CA PHE A 6 69.30 32.07 10.28
C PHE A 6 69.70 33.28 9.40
N LEU A 7 70.84 33.94 9.66
CA LEU A 7 71.18 35.21 8.99
C LEU A 7 72.55 35.30 8.30
N ASN A 8 73.42 34.27 8.35
CA ASN A 8 74.82 34.38 7.86
C ASN A 8 75.16 33.55 6.60
N ARG A 9 74.17 33.21 5.77
CA ARG A 9 74.46 32.69 4.41
C ARG A 9 73.72 33.44 3.29
N ILE A 10 73.32 34.67 3.58
CA ILE A 10 73.00 35.69 2.57
C ILE A 10 73.85 36.91 2.94
N TYR A 11 74.50 37.51 1.93
CA TYR A 11 75.42 38.66 1.95
C TYR A 11 76.87 38.30 2.31
N PHE A 12 77.92 38.67 1.57
CA PHE A 12 78.17 39.83 0.70
C PHE A 12 79.37 39.42 -0.21
N VAL A 13 79.44 39.72 -1.52
CA VAL A 13 80.31 40.75 -2.16
C VAL A 13 81.00 40.13 -3.39
N ILE A 14 81.21 40.72 -4.57
CA ILE A 14 80.97 42.04 -5.23
C ILE A 14 81.21 41.74 -6.73
N LEU A 15 80.29 42.09 -7.65
CA LEU A 15 80.29 43.31 -8.48
C LEU A 15 81.12 43.19 -9.78
N PHE A 16 80.40 43.42 -10.89
CA PHE A 16 80.84 43.79 -12.25
C PHE A 16 81.86 42.91 -13.01
N SER A 17 81.40 42.35 -14.13
CA SER A 17 81.75 42.93 -15.43
C SER A 17 80.87 42.33 -16.53
N ALA A 18 80.48 43.21 -17.44
CA ALA A 18 79.78 42.89 -18.66
C ALA A 18 80.66 42.03 -19.55
N VAL A 19 80.18 40.84 -19.90
CA VAL A 19 80.46 40.25 -21.22
C VAL A 19 79.15 39.62 -21.70
N SER A 20 78.46 40.36 -22.54
CA SER A 20 77.42 39.87 -23.43
C SER A 20 78.01 38.81 -24.36
N ASN A 21 78.06 37.55 -23.93
CA ASN A 21 78.15 36.46 -24.88
C ASN A 21 76.73 36.16 -25.35
N GLN A 22 76.41 36.59 -26.57
CA GLN A 22 75.25 36.10 -27.31
C GLN A 22 75.40 34.58 -27.47
N ILE A 23 74.87 33.80 -26.54
CA ILE A 23 74.86 32.34 -26.64
C ILE A 23 73.79 31.97 -27.66
N HIS A 24 74.22 31.73 -28.90
CA HIS A 24 73.37 31.26 -29.98
C HIS A 24 72.92 29.82 -29.71
N ALA A 25 71.76 29.45 -30.26
CA ALA A 25 71.30 28.07 -30.29
C ALA A 25 72.40 27.13 -30.80
N GLN A 26 72.56 25.97 -30.14
CA GLN A 26 73.60 25.02 -30.49
C GLN A 26 73.23 24.30 -31.80
N SER A 27 74.12 24.31 -32.79
CA SER A 27 73.90 23.58 -34.04
C SER A 27 73.89 22.07 -33.77
N ILE A 28 72.77 21.41 -34.06
CA ILE A 28 72.66 19.96 -33.99
C ILE A 28 73.23 19.37 -35.29
N ASN A 29 74.30 18.60 -35.14
CA ASN A 29 74.99 17.93 -36.24
C ASN A 29 74.44 16.51 -36.42
N LEU A 30 73.71 16.27 -37.51
CA LEU A 30 73.18 14.95 -37.82
C LEU A 30 74.26 14.09 -38.49
N LYS A 31 74.62 12.96 -37.84
CA LYS A 31 75.59 11.96 -38.34
C LYS A 31 74.87 10.69 -38.81
N GLU A 32 75.52 9.87 -39.64
CA GLU A 32 74.95 8.62 -40.16
C GLU A 32 74.62 7.60 -39.05
N ASP A 33 75.42 7.51 -37.98
CA ASP A 33 75.22 6.57 -36.86
C ASP A 33 74.26 7.03 -35.75
N GLN A 34 73.47 8.08 -35.98
CA GLN A 34 72.65 8.67 -34.92
C GLN A 34 71.42 7.81 -34.57
N LYS A 35 71.25 7.48 -33.29
CA LYS A 35 70.07 6.76 -32.79
C LYS A 35 68.83 7.67 -32.77
N TYR A 36 67.75 7.19 -33.38
CA TYR A 36 66.43 7.83 -33.37
C TYR A 36 65.43 7.00 -32.52
N PRO A 37 64.42 7.63 -31.88
CA PRO A 37 64.20 9.08 -31.81
C PRO A 37 65.23 9.81 -30.95
N TYR A 38 65.58 11.02 -31.37
CA TYR A 38 66.52 11.89 -30.68
C TYR A 38 65.77 13.01 -29.96
N ASN A 39 66.01 13.18 -28.65
CA ASN A 39 65.39 14.25 -27.86
C ASN A 39 66.16 15.57 -28.07
N LEU A 40 65.54 16.52 -28.78
CA LEU A 40 66.12 17.84 -29.06
C LEU A 40 65.97 18.82 -27.90
N THR A 41 65.16 18.49 -26.89
CA THR A 41 64.70 19.46 -25.88
C THR A 41 65.83 20.10 -25.07
N ASN A 42 66.94 19.39 -24.83
CA ASN A 42 68.12 19.95 -24.12
C ASN A 42 68.97 20.90 -24.99
N PHE A 43 68.68 20.98 -26.28
CA PHE A 43 69.48 21.73 -27.26
C PHE A 43 68.77 22.96 -27.78
N VAL A 44 67.49 23.15 -27.42
CA VAL A 44 66.71 24.31 -27.83
C VAL A 44 66.91 25.49 -26.87
N SER A 45 66.72 26.69 -27.41
CA SER A 45 66.62 27.91 -26.62
C SER A 45 65.17 28.40 -26.62
N VAL A 46 64.70 28.98 -25.52
CA VAL A 46 63.31 29.41 -25.31
C VAL A 46 63.26 30.88 -24.96
N PHE A 47 62.32 31.61 -25.56
CA PHE A 47 61.98 32.98 -25.25
C PHE A 47 60.50 33.07 -24.91
N LYS A 48 60.15 33.78 -23.83
CA LYS A 48 58.77 33.99 -23.41
C LYS A 48 58.32 35.38 -23.87
N ASP A 49 57.44 35.41 -24.86
CA ASP A 49 56.73 36.61 -25.28
C ASP A 49 55.50 36.83 -24.39
N SER A 50 55.61 37.76 -23.45
CA SER A 50 54.52 38.11 -22.53
C SER A 50 53.43 38.99 -23.18
N THR A 51 53.71 39.58 -24.36
CA THR A 51 52.76 40.40 -25.11
C THR A 51 51.92 39.60 -26.10
N ALA A 52 52.37 38.38 -26.43
CA ALA A 52 51.77 37.46 -27.40
C ALA A 52 51.68 37.96 -28.85
N ASN A 53 52.20 39.16 -29.13
CA ASN A 53 52.00 39.88 -30.38
C ASN A 53 53.26 39.99 -31.25
N LEU A 54 54.42 39.52 -30.77
CA LEU A 54 55.66 39.69 -31.52
C LEU A 54 55.65 38.86 -32.81
N SER A 55 56.06 39.50 -33.90
CA SER A 55 56.31 38.87 -35.20
C SER A 55 57.64 38.12 -35.21
N LEU A 56 57.84 37.21 -36.16
CA LEU A 56 59.09 36.45 -36.29
C LEU A 56 60.32 37.38 -36.41
N SER A 57 60.22 38.47 -37.17
CA SER A 57 61.30 39.45 -37.35
C SER A 57 61.67 40.22 -36.08
N GLU A 58 60.71 40.40 -35.18
CA GLU A 58 60.95 41.05 -33.88
C GLU A 58 61.53 40.04 -32.87
N VAL A 59 61.04 38.80 -32.92
CA VAL A 59 61.52 37.69 -32.08
C VAL A 59 62.97 37.33 -32.38
N GLN A 60 63.38 37.37 -33.65
CA GLN A 60 64.78 37.14 -34.05
C GLN A 60 65.77 38.11 -33.38
N LYS A 61 65.31 39.26 -32.90
CA LYS A 61 66.13 40.26 -32.18
C LYS A 61 66.15 40.05 -30.66
N GLN A 62 65.35 39.12 -30.15
CA GLN A 62 65.21 38.86 -28.71
C GLN A 62 66.30 37.90 -28.20
N ILE A 63 66.52 37.93 -26.88
CA ILE A 63 67.49 37.05 -26.22
C ILE A 63 66.78 35.76 -25.79
N PHE A 64 67.18 34.64 -26.37
CA PHE A 64 66.68 33.32 -25.98
C PHE A 64 67.49 32.71 -24.82
N THR A 65 66.82 31.95 -23.97
CA THR A 65 67.45 31.22 -22.86
C THR A 65 67.60 29.74 -23.20
N LYS A 66 68.82 29.19 -23.09
CA LYS A 66 69.07 27.77 -23.38
C LYS A 66 68.34 26.88 -22.37
N ASN A 67 67.54 25.94 -22.86
CA ASN A 67 66.92 24.93 -22.02
C ASN A 67 67.94 23.87 -21.60
N LYS A 68 67.95 23.50 -20.31
CA LYS A 68 68.85 22.48 -19.75
C LYS A 68 68.14 21.18 -19.37
N LYS A 69 66.81 21.13 -19.49
CA LYS A 69 65.96 20.01 -19.05
C LYS A 69 65.48 19.18 -20.23
N GLU A 70 65.28 17.88 -20.01
CA GLU A 70 64.83 16.94 -21.05
C GLU A 70 63.39 17.16 -21.53
N TYR A 71 62.70 18.14 -20.95
CA TYR A 71 61.34 18.55 -21.22
C TYR A 71 61.23 20.08 -21.14
N LEU A 72 60.16 20.61 -21.72
CA LEU A 72 59.70 21.98 -21.61
C LEU A 72 58.48 22.03 -20.70
N SER A 73 58.41 23.06 -19.86
CA SER A 73 57.30 23.30 -18.94
C SER A 73 56.64 24.63 -19.30
N PHE A 74 55.34 24.59 -19.60
CA PHE A 74 54.54 25.75 -19.94
C PHE A 74 53.50 25.96 -18.85
N PRO A 75 53.54 27.07 -18.09
CA PRO A 75 52.53 27.38 -17.10
C PRO A 75 51.26 27.94 -17.76
N PHE A 76 50.13 27.87 -17.04
CA PHE A 76 48.88 28.56 -17.42
C PHE A 76 49.13 30.07 -17.60
N SER A 77 49.04 30.57 -18.84
CA SER A 77 49.21 31.98 -19.16
C SER A 77 48.70 32.29 -20.57
N ASN A 78 48.52 33.58 -20.90
CA ASN A 78 48.34 34.02 -22.29
C ASN A 78 49.67 34.28 -23.01
N ALA A 79 50.82 33.98 -22.38
CA ALA A 79 52.12 34.22 -22.98
C ALA A 79 52.37 33.23 -24.12
N VAL A 80 53.03 33.71 -25.16
CA VAL A 80 53.51 32.89 -26.26
C VAL A 80 54.95 32.49 -25.97
N TYR A 81 55.29 31.24 -26.24
CA TYR A 81 56.66 30.76 -26.10
C TYR A 81 57.28 30.50 -27.46
N TRP A 82 58.40 31.15 -27.72
CA TRP A 82 59.19 30.95 -28.91
C TRP A 82 60.34 30.01 -28.60
N ILE A 83 60.54 29.01 -29.45
CA ILE A 83 61.61 28.02 -29.31
C ILE A 83 62.48 28.10 -30.54
N GLU A 84 63.78 28.27 -30.38
CA GLU A 84 64.75 28.36 -31.46
C GLU A 84 65.78 27.22 -31.37
N PHE A 85 66.08 26.63 -32.52
CA PHE A 85 67.24 25.75 -32.70
C PHE A 85 67.68 25.67 -34.15
N LYS A 86 68.93 25.24 -34.37
CA LYS A 86 69.53 25.07 -35.71
C LYS A 86 69.85 23.61 -35.95
N ILE A 87 69.37 23.07 -37.07
CA ILE A 87 69.66 21.70 -37.51
C ILE A 87 70.60 21.76 -38.72
N LYS A 88 71.68 20.98 -38.71
CA LYS A 88 72.61 20.83 -39.83
C LYS A 88 72.74 19.35 -40.21
N ASN A 89 72.55 19.05 -41.48
CA ASN A 89 72.82 17.72 -42.03
C ASN A 89 74.31 17.63 -42.39
N ASN A 90 75.08 16.83 -41.65
CA ASN A 90 76.50 16.57 -41.96
C ASN A 90 76.72 15.21 -42.64
N SER A 91 75.65 14.49 -43.01
CA SER A 91 75.75 13.27 -43.81
C SER A 91 75.94 13.60 -45.28
N THR A 92 76.49 12.63 -46.02
CA THR A 92 76.61 12.66 -47.48
C THR A 92 75.26 12.48 -48.19
N GLN A 93 74.21 12.07 -47.46
CA GLN A 93 72.89 11.78 -48.01
C GLN A 93 71.84 12.81 -47.59
N LYS A 94 70.82 12.98 -48.44
CA LYS A 94 69.62 13.76 -48.13
C LYS A 94 68.87 13.11 -46.95
N GLN A 95 68.46 13.92 -45.97
CA GLN A 95 67.72 13.45 -44.80
C GLN A 95 66.29 13.97 -44.79
N GLU A 96 65.34 13.04 -44.62
CA GLU A 96 63.91 13.31 -44.44
C GLU A 96 63.50 12.93 -43.03
N LEU A 97 63.13 13.95 -42.23
CA LEU A 97 62.96 13.84 -40.79
C LEU A 97 61.59 14.35 -40.36
N PHE A 98 61.09 13.82 -39.25
CA PHE A 98 59.91 14.33 -38.57
C PHE A 98 60.27 14.94 -37.23
N LEU A 99 59.84 16.18 -37.02
CA LEU A 99 59.89 16.86 -35.74
C LEU A 99 58.54 16.69 -35.05
N GLN A 100 58.50 15.99 -33.91
CA GLN A 100 57.27 15.72 -33.16
C GLN A 100 57.25 16.47 -31.83
N TRP A 101 56.09 17.05 -31.51
CA TRP A 101 55.77 17.66 -30.22
C TRP A 101 55.01 16.67 -29.34
N THR A 102 55.58 16.26 -28.19
CA THR A 102 55.02 15.15 -27.40
C THR A 102 53.89 15.55 -26.44
N ASN A 103 53.02 16.48 -26.82
CA ASN A 103 51.81 16.81 -26.06
C ASN A 103 50.61 17.10 -27.01
N PRO A 104 49.53 16.32 -26.95
CA PRO A 104 48.38 16.48 -27.85
C PRO A 104 47.43 17.62 -27.44
N LEU A 105 47.59 18.19 -26.23
CA LEU A 105 46.70 19.21 -25.66
C LEU A 105 47.17 20.66 -25.88
N VAL A 106 48.32 20.86 -26.54
CA VAL A 106 48.74 22.21 -26.96
C VAL A 106 47.65 22.80 -27.87
N GLU A 107 47.34 24.08 -27.76
CA GLU A 107 46.21 24.67 -28.50
C GLU A 107 46.62 25.04 -29.94
N GLN A 108 47.81 25.63 -30.11
CA GLN A 108 48.35 25.97 -31.42
C GLN A 108 49.89 25.91 -31.43
N LEU A 109 50.43 25.37 -32.53
CA LEU A 109 51.85 25.40 -32.85
C LEU A 109 52.04 26.01 -34.24
N ASP A 110 52.92 27.02 -34.34
CA ASP A 110 53.36 27.55 -35.62
C ASP A 110 54.83 27.23 -35.83
N PHE A 111 55.15 26.59 -36.96
CA PHE A 111 56.52 26.26 -37.33
C PHE A 111 57.01 27.26 -38.37
N TYR A 112 58.20 27.82 -38.13
CA TYR A 112 58.92 28.69 -39.06
C TYR A 112 60.27 28.08 -39.36
N ILE A 113 60.49 27.70 -40.62
CA ILE A 113 61.75 27.06 -41.03
C ILE A 113 62.39 27.86 -42.14
N SER A 114 63.67 28.19 -41.96
CA SER A 114 64.42 28.95 -42.95
C SER A 114 64.59 28.18 -44.27
N ASN A 115 64.44 28.88 -45.40
CA ASN A 115 64.75 28.38 -46.74
C ASN A 115 66.27 28.19 -46.93
N SER A 116 66.71 27.64 -48.07
CA SER A 116 68.13 27.39 -48.40
C SER A 116 69.02 28.64 -48.28
N SER A 117 68.47 29.83 -48.51
CA SER A 117 69.15 31.13 -48.37
C SER A 117 69.19 31.69 -46.94
N GLN A 118 68.53 31.03 -45.97
CA GLN A 118 68.31 31.47 -44.59
C GLN A 118 67.56 32.82 -44.41
N LYS A 119 67.06 33.43 -45.50
CA LYS A 119 66.40 34.74 -45.48
C LYS A 119 64.87 34.68 -45.44
N GLU A 120 64.27 33.60 -45.91
CA GLU A 120 62.82 33.40 -45.97
C GLU A 120 62.40 32.21 -45.08
N TYR A 121 61.19 32.25 -44.53
CA TYR A 121 60.67 31.20 -43.65
C TYR A 121 59.39 30.57 -44.20
N ILE A 122 59.34 29.24 -44.24
CA ILE A 122 58.10 28.50 -44.48
C ILE A 122 57.32 28.51 -43.17
N HIS A 123 56.16 29.17 -43.18
CA HIS A 123 55.24 29.21 -42.06
C HIS A 123 54.16 28.13 -42.24
N LYS A 124 54.03 27.23 -41.27
CA LYS A 124 52.94 26.26 -41.21
C LYS A 124 52.28 26.30 -39.84
N ILE A 125 50.99 26.62 -39.86
CA ILE A 125 50.13 26.60 -38.67
C ILE A 125 49.61 25.18 -38.50
N GLN A 126 49.80 24.61 -37.32
CA GLN A 126 49.17 23.36 -36.91
C GLN A 126 48.27 23.64 -35.71
N LYS A 127 46.96 23.69 -35.97
CA LYS A 127 45.96 23.57 -34.90
C LYS A 127 45.88 22.10 -34.53
N THR A 128 46.03 21.84 -33.25
CA THR A 128 46.35 20.51 -32.71
C THR A 128 45.15 19.58 -32.60
N ILE A 129 43.95 20.14 -32.71
CA ILE A 129 42.68 19.43 -32.49
C ILE A 129 41.87 19.56 -33.79
N THR A 130 41.57 18.41 -34.37
CA THR A 130 41.42 18.20 -35.82
C THR A 130 40.00 18.41 -36.34
N SER A 131 39.89 18.65 -37.66
CA SER A 131 38.62 18.74 -38.40
C SER A 131 38.18 17.39 -39.00
N GLU A 132 36.97 17.31 -39.53
CA GLU A 132 36.25 16.08 -39.92
C GLU A 132 37.02 15.11 -40.86
N ARG A 133 37.93 15.61 -41.72
CA ARG A 133 38.77 14.77 -42.60
C ARG A 133 39.99 14.14 -41.93
N GLU A 134 40.38 14.62 -40.75
CA GLU A 134 41.54 14.14 -39.98
C GLU A 134 41.14 13.19 -38.83
N LYS A 135 39.83 12.92 -38.66
CA LYS A 135 39.26 11.98 -37.68
C LYS A 135 39.79 10.54 -37.78
N ILE A 136 40.40 10.17 -38.91
CA ILE A 136 41.00 8.84 -39.11
C ILE A 136 42.18 8.62 -38.13
N LEU A 137 42.66 9.68 -37.47
CA LEU A 137 43.93 9.72 -36.73
C LEU A 137 43.76 10.30 -35.31
N ILE A 138 42.85 9.73 -34.51
CA ILE A 138 42.79 9.96 -33.06
C ILE A 138 44.17 9.56 -32.48
N ASP A 139 44.81 10.45 -31.70
CA ASP A 139 46.11 10.25 -31.02
C ASP A 139 47.40 10.58 -31.80
N GLU A 140 47.34 11.42 -32.85
CA GLU A 140 48.57 11.95 -33.46
C GLU A 140 49.10 13.18 -32.70
N TYR A 141 50.23 12.99 -32.01
CA TYR A 141 51.07 14.10 -31.58
C TYR A 141 51.44 15.01 -32.76
N PRO A 142 51.43 16.35 -32.58
CA PRO A 142 51.79 17.29 -33.64
C PRO A 142 53.15 16.98 -34.22
N LYS A 143 53.25 17.03 -35.55
CA LYS A 143 54.49 16.73 -36.25
C LYS A 143 54.67 17.60 -37.46
N PHE A 144 55.92 17.85 -37.78
CA PHE A 144 56.33 18.60 -38.96
C PHE A 144 57.42 17.85 -39.72
N ALA A 145 57.32 17.80 -41.05
CA ALA A 145 58.30 17.13 -41.91
C ALA A 145 59.41 18.11 -42.32
N ILE A 146 60.67 17.76 -42.09
CA ILE A 146 61.84 18.58 -42.42
C ILE A 146 62.74 17.78 -43.37
N THR A 147 63.02 18.38 -44.53
CA THR A 147 63.98 17.85 -45.50
C THR A 147 65.27 18.67 -45.46
N LEU A 148 66.42 18.00 -45.39
CA LEU A 148 67.75 18.62 -45.38
C LEU A 148 68.67 17.97 -46.42
N GLU A 149 69.15 18.76 -47.37
CA GLU A 149 70.19 18.34 -48.31
C GLU A 149 71.56 18.19 -47.61
N PRO A 150 72.52 17.43 -48.19
CA PRO A 150 73.86 17.28 -47.63
C PRO A 150 74.52 18.64 -47.33
N ASN A 151 75.13 18.79 -46.15
CA ASN A 151 75.73 20.03 -45.63
C ASN A 151 74.78 21.23 -45.46
N GLN A 152 73.47 21.08 -45.68
CA GLN A 152 72.50 22.14 -45.48
C GLN A 152 72.22 22.37 -44.00
N SER A 153 72.05 23.65 -43.61
CA SER A 153 71.56 24.02 -42.27
C SER A 153 70.30 24.87 -42.35
N LYS A 154 69.33 24.56 -41.48
CA LYS A 154 68.08 25.32 -41.34
C LYS A 154 67.91 25.80 -39.91
N ASN A 155 67.48 27.06 -39.77
CA ASN A 155 67.05 27.64 -38.50
C ASN A 155 65.56 27.35 -38.34
N VAL A 156 65.17 26.84 -37.18
CA VAL A 156 63.79 26.47 -36.85
C VAL A 156 63.33 27.30 -35.67
N PHE A 157 62.20 27.99 -35.84
CA PHE A 157 61.46 28.62 -34.76
C PHE A 157 60.11 27.92 -34.60
N ILE A 158 59.72 27.64 -33.35
CA ILE A 158 58.39 27.13 -33.00
C ILE A 158 57.72 28.16 -32.11
N LYS A 159 56.56 28.67 -32.54
CA LYS A 159 55.68 29.50 -31.72
C LYS A 159 54.66 28.59 -31.03
N VAL A 160 54.69 28.55 -29.71
CA VAL A 160 53.76 27.78 -28.88
C VAL A 160 52.75 28.73 -28.27
N SER A 161 51.48 28.54 -28.62
CA SER A 161 50.36 29.33 -28.08
C SER A 161 49.41 28.38 -27.36
N SER A 162 49.31 28.51 -26.04
CA SER A 162 48.42 27.68 -25.22
C SER A 162 48.08 28.38 -23.91
N LYS A 163 46.78 28.47 -23.59
CA LYS A 163 46.31 28.98 -22.30
C LYS A 163 46.49 27.96 -21.16
N ARG A 164 46.66 26.68 -21.51
CA ARG A 164 46.81 25.57 -20.57
C ARG A 164 48.25 25.35 -20.13
N GLY A 165 48.39 25.02 -18.85
CA GLY A 165 49.62 24.44 -18.34
C GLY A 165 49.85 23.06 -18.92
N HIS A 166 51.06 22.78 -19.42
CA HIS A 166 51.42 21.48 -19.98
C HIS A 166 52.94 21.28 -20.07
N PHE A 167 53.35 20.01 -20.23
CA PHE A 167 54.73 19.62 -20.48
C PHE A 167 54.87 19.09 -21.89
N ALA A 168 55.99 19.35 -22.55
CA ALA A 168 56.26 18.80 -23.87
C ALA A 168 57.75 18.50 -24.08
N MET A 169 58.03 17.59 -24.99
CA MET A 169 59.36 17.33 -25.52
C MET A 169 59.33 17.54 -27.03
N ILE A 170 60.48 17.92 -27.59
CA ILE A 170 60.70 17.99 -29.02
C ILE A 170 61.55 16.79 -29.41
N ARG A 171 60.96 15.88 -30.20
CA ARG A 171 61.64 14.67 -30.65
C ARG A 171 61.86 14.70 -32.16
N LEU A 172 63.05 14.32 -32.58
CA LEU A 172 63.41 14.17 -33.98
C LEU A 172 63.39 12.70 -34.35
N TYR A 173 62.74 12.36 -35.45
CA TYR A 173 62.59 11.02 -35.97
C TYR A 173 63.08 10.96 -37.42
N SER A 174 63.64 9.82 -37.82
CA SER A 174 63.67 9.45 -39.24
C SER A 174 62.29 8.96 -39.68
N GLN A 175 61.97 8.97 -40.97
CA GLN A 175 60.69 8.49 -41.48
C GLN A 175 60.36 7.06 -40.98
N GLN A 176 61.32 6.14 -41.08
CA GLN A 176 61.14 4.75 -40.63
C GLN A 176 60.92 4.64 -39.10
N THR A 177 61.72 5.35 -38.30
CA THR A 177 61.64 5.28 -36.84
C THR A 177 60.40 5.99 -36.29
N TYR A 178 59.90 7.01 -36.99
CA TYR A 178 58.62 7.64 -36.68
C TYR A 178 57.47 6.64 -36.79
N TYR A 179 57.34 5.95 -37.94
CA TYR A 179 56.26 4.97 -38.13
C TYR A 179 56.37 3.79 -37.16
N ARG A 180 57.58 3.32 -36.86
CA ARG A 180 57.79 2.27 -35.85
C ARG A 180 57.37 2.73 -34.44
N SER A 181 57.89 3.87 -33.99
CA SER A 181 57.53 4.42 -32.67
C SER A 181 56.04 4.73 -32.55
N ARG A 182 55.41 5.10 -33.67
CA ARG A 182 53.96 5.29 -33.72
C ARG A 182 53.21 3.98 -33.53
N ILE A 183 53.60 2.90 -34.20
CA ILE A 183 52.99 1.59 -34.01
C ILE A 183 53.12 1.17 -32.54
N ASP A 184 54.30 1.37 -31.92
CA ASP A 184 54.53 1.06 -30.51
C ASP A 184 53.61 1.88 -29.58
N ASN A 185 53.48 3.20 -29.84
CA ASN A 185 52.58 4.08 -29.07
C ASN A 185 51.10 3.71 -29.25
N CYS A 186 50.66 3.42 -30.48
CA CYS A 186 49.29 2.97 -30.76
C CYS A 186 49.01 1.62 -30.10
N THR A 187 49.99 0.72 -30.05
CA THR A 187 49.85 -0.60 -29.39
C THR A 187 49.69 -0.43 -27.88
N THR A 188 50.52 0.40 -27.24
CA THR A 188 50.44 0.65 -25.79
C THR A 188 49.18 1.39 -25.38
N GLN A 189 48.79 2.44 -26.10
CA GLN A 189 47.53 3.17 -25.87
C GLN A 189 46.31 2.32 -26.19
N GLY A 190 46.37 1.52 -27.26
CA GLY A 190 45.32 0.58 -27.64
C GLY A 190 45.08 -0.48 -26.57
N LEU A 191 46.16 -1.06 -26.01
CA LEU A 191 46.06 -2.00 -24.90
C LEU A 191 45.43 -1.36 -23.65
N LEU A 192 45.88 -0.16 -23.27
CA LEU A 192 45.36 0.54 -22.10
C LEU A 192 43.88 0.94 -22.29
N ASN A 193 43.52 1.48 -23.45
CA ASN A 193 42.12 1.80 -23.77
C ASN A 193 41.26 0.53 -23.84
N GLY A 194 41.78 -0.58 -24.37
CA GLY A 194 41.13 -1.88 -24.33
C GLY A 194 40.83 -2.36 -22.92
N LEU A 195 41.80 -2.23 -21.99
CA LEU A 195 41.60 -2.55 -20.57
C LEU A 195 40.55 -1.63 -19.91
N ILE A 196 40.54 -0.34 -20.25
CA ILE A 196 39.56 0.63 -19.74
C ILE A 196 38.16 0.29 -20.24
N ILE A 197 38.00 0.01 -21.54
CA ILE A 197 36.71 -0.37 -22.15
C ILE A 197 36.22 -1.69 -21.56
N PHE A 198 37.10 -2.67 -21.40
CA PHE A 198 36.78 -3.94 -20.74
C PHE A 198 36.31 -3.73 -19.30
N ARG A 199 37.01 -2.88 -18.53
CA ARG A 199 36.61 -2.51 -17.16
C ARG A 199 35.22 -1.85 -17.15
N LEU A 200 34.94 -0.93 -18.08
CA LEU A 200 33.62 -0.29 -18.18
C LEU A 200 32.53 -1.30 -18.52
N PHE A 201 32.77 -2.17 -19.52
CA PHE A 201 31.84 -3.23 -19.90
C PHE A 201 31.51 -4.14 -18.70
N LEU A 202 32.54 -4.59 -17.99
CA LEU A 202 32.41 -5.43 -16.80
C LEU A 202 31.60 -4.72 -15.70
N ILE A 203 31.90 -3.46 -15.44
CA ILE A 203 31.22 -2.72 -14.37
C ILE A 203 29.75 -2.46 -14.74
N PHE A 204 29.45 -2.08 -15.99
CA PHE A 204 28.08 -1.86 -16.43
C PHE A 204 27.27 -3.16 -16.42
N THR A 205 27.81 -4.24 -16.95
CA THR A 205 27.15 -5.55 -16.95
C THR A 205 26.83 -6.00 -15.52
N LEU A 206 27.77 -5.89 -14.59
CA LEU A 206 27.52 -6.21 -13.19
C LEU A 206 26.53 -5.25 -12.54
N SER A 207 26.65 -3.94 -12.77
CA SER A 207 25.81 -2.90 -12.14
C SER A 207 24.34 -2.98 -12.57
N PHE A 208 24.10 -3.27 -13.85
CA PHE A 208 22.76 -3.41 -14.40
C PHE A 208 22.14 -4.77 -14.11
N PHE A 209 22.89 -5.87 -14.27
CA PHE A 209 22.29 -7.21 -14.28
C PHE A 209 22.54 -8.03 -13.01
N VAL A 210 23.68 -7.85 -12.31
CA VAL A 210 24.11 -8.77 -11.24
C VAL A 210 24.01 -8.12 -9.86
N ILE A 211 24.71 -7.01 -9.64
CA ILE A 211 24.87 -6.34 -8.35
C ILE A 211 23.93 -5.12 -8.29
N ARG A 212 22.86 -5.24 -7.50
CA ARG A 212 21.86 -4.17 -7.33
C ARG A 212 22.19 -3.18 -6.20
N GLU A 213 23.27 -3.41 -5.46
CA GLU A 213 23.68 -2.56 -4.34
C GLU A 213 24.06 -1.14 -4.82
N LEU A 214 23.54 -0.13 -4.12
CA LEU A 214 23.77 1.27 -4.43
C LEU A 214 25.26 1.61 -4.42
N ASP A 215 26.01 1.08 -3.46
CA ASP A 215 27.46 1.31 -3.31
C ASP A 215 28.23 0.93 -4.58
N PHE A 216 27.93 -0.23 -5.17
CA PHE A 216 28.57 -0.69 -6.39
C PHE A 216 28.20 0.20 -7.59
N ARG A 217 26.94 0.61 -7.68
CA ARG A 217 26.45 1.47 -8.76
C ARG A 217 27.07 2.86 -8.70
N LEU A 218 27.19 3.44 -7.50
CA LEU A 218 27.85 4.73 -7.31
C LEU A 218 29.36 4.65 -7.57
N TYR A 219 29.99 3.55 -7.17
CA TYR A 219 31.38 3.28 -7.54
C TYR A 219 31.54 3.18 -9.06
N SER A 220 30.59 2.53 -9.75
CA SER A 220 30.57 2.44 -11.21
C SER A 220 30.58 3.83 -11.86
N VAL A 221 29.79 4.76 -11.32
CA VAL A 221 29.77 6.16 -11.75
C VAL A 221 31.14 6.81 -11.57
N ILE A 222 31.83 6.61 -10.44
CA ILE A 222 33.21 7.12 -10.26
C ILE A 222 34.12 6.61 -11.38
N VAL A 223 34.05 5.32 -11.73
CA VAL A 223 34.90 4.75 -12.78
C VAL A 223 34.61 5.36 -14.15
N VAL A 224 33.35 5.73 -14.44
CA VAL A 224 32.99 6.49 -15.65
C VAL A 224 33.62 7.88 -15.64
N PHE A 225 33.43 8.65 -14.57
CA PHE A 225 34.05 9.99 -14.43
C PHE A 225 35.58 9.92 -14.55
N LYS A 226 36.19 8.89 -13.98
CA LYS A 226 37.64 8.66 -14.08
C LYS A 226 38.08 8.32 -15.50
N THR A 227 37.31 7.51 -16.20
CA THR A 227 37.60 7.14 -17.58
C THR A 227 37.48 8.35 -18.50
N LEU A 228 36.44 9.16 -18.33
CA LEU A 228 36.29 10.44 -19.03
C LEU A 228 37.47 11.36 -18.72
N ALA A 229 37.91 11.44 -17.46
CA ALA A 229 39.07 12.25 -17.10
C ALA A 229 40.35 11.81 -17.81
N TYR A 230 40.60 10.49 -17.88
CA TYR A 230 41.72 9.94 -18.64
C TYR A 230 41.62 10.31 -20.13
N TRP A 231 40.47 10.07 -20.76
CA TRP A 231 40.25 10.38 -22.18
C TRP A 231 40.26 11.88 -22.49
N GLY A 232 39.84 12.73 -21.55
CA GLY A 232 39.98 14.18 -21.68
C GLY A 232 41.44 14.61 -21.64
N TYR A 233 42.25 13.99 -20.79
CA TYR A 233 43.68 14.26 -20.69
C TYR A 233 44.48 13.73 -21.89
N THR A 234 44.11 12.58 -22.45
CA THR A 234 44.77 12.02 -23.65
C THR A 234 44.18 12.51 -24.97
N ASN A 235 43.33 13.55 -24.95
CA ASN A 235 42.70 14.13 -26.14
C ASN A 235 41.82 13.15 -26.94
N ILE A 236 41.21 12.17 -26.28
CA ILE A 236 40.29 11.21 -26.90
C ILE A 236 38.84 11.70 -26.78
N ALA A 237 38.45 12.27 -25.62
CA ALA A 237 37.05 12.61 -25.34
C ALA A 237 36.50 13.72 -26.25
N GLY A 238 37.22 14.83 -26.40
CA GLY A 238 36.82 15.98 -27.22
C GLY A 238 36.55 15.60 -28.68
N PRO A 239 37.52 15.01 -29.39
CA PRO A 239 37.34 14.58 -30.79
C PRO A 239 36.25 13.51 -31.00
N LEU A 240 35.96 12.70 -29.97
CA LEU A 240 34.88 11.72 -30.01
C LEU A 240 33.50 12.39 -29.92
N CYS A 241 33.39 13.51 -29.19
CA CYS A 241 32.13 14.22 -28.98
C CYS A 241 31.82 15.29 -30.03
N THR A 242 32.81 15.93 -30.66
CA THR A 242 32.58 17.04 -31.59
C THR A 242 33.66 17.22 -32.65
N ASN A 243 33.27 17.81 -33.78
CA ASN A 243 34.18 18.21 -34.87
C ASN A 243 34.76 19.61 -34.68
N ASN A 244 34.20 20.41 -33.76
CA ASN A 244 34.66 21.78 -33.54
C ASN A 244 35.87 21.76 -32.59
N PRO A 245 37.07 22.20 -33.03
CA PRO A 245 38.28 22.17 -32.21
C PRO A 245 38.17 22.95 -30.90
N GLU A 246 37.52 24.11 -30.92
CA GLU A 246 37.35 24.95 -29.73
C GLU A 246 36.46 24.25 -28.69
N LEU A 247 35.37 23.63 -29.17
CA LEU A 247 34.46 22.88 -28.31
C LEU A 247 35.12 21.60 -27.78
N ALA A 248 35.92 20.90 -28.60
CA ALA A 248 36.66 19.71 -28.19
C ALA A 248 37.67 20.01 -27.07
N ILE A 249 38.37 21.15 -27.12
CA ILE A 249 39.26 21.61 -26.05
C ILE A 249 38.50 21.79 -24.74
N LYS A 250 37.33 22.45 -24.80
CA LYS A 250 36.45 22.68 -23.64
C LYS A 250 35.96 21.34 -23.06
N ILE A 251 35.48 20.43 -23.90
CA ILE A 251 35.02 19.09 -23.49
C ILE A 251 36.15 18.32 -22.81
N ASN A 252 37.34 18.28 -23.40
CA ASN A 252 38.51 17.63 -22.80
C ASN A 252 38.79 18.17 -21.40
N PHE A 253 38.78 19.51 -21.22
CA PHE A 253 38.98 20.14 -19.92
C PHE A 253 37.92 19.68 -18.91
N LEU A 254 36.64 19.78 -19.30
CA LEU A 254 35.51 19.42 -18.45
C LEU A 254 35.55 17.95 -18.03
N CYS A 255 35.94 17.05 -18.93
CA CYS A 255 36.03 15.63 -18.62
C CYS A 255 37.01 15.36 -17.48
N TYR A 256 38.16 16.03 -17.47
CA TYR A 256 39.19 15.76 -16.48
C TYR A 256 39.15 16.63 -15.23
N SER A 257 38.44 17.76 -15.27
CA SER A 257 38.14 18.57 -14.08
C SER A 257 37.05 17.97 -13.18
N ASN A 258 36.24 17.04 -13.70
CA ASN A 258 35.06 16.51 -13.00
C ASN A 258 35.24 15.18 -12.26
N PHE A 259 36.42 14.56 -12.30
CA PHE A 259 36.64 13.28 -11.61
C PHE A 259 36.29 13.34 -10.12
N THR A 260 36.67 14.42 -9.44
CA THR A 260 36.42 14.64 -8.02
C THR A 260 34.94 14.81 -7.69
N THR A 261 34.13 15.28 -8.65
CA THR A 261 32.66 15.36 -8.52
C THR A 261 32.04 13.97 -8.35
N GLY A 262 32.51 12.97 -9.11
CA GLY A 262 32.06 11.58 -8.96
C GLY A 262 32.36 11.00 -7.57
N VAL A 263 33.55 11.28 -7.03
CA VAL A 263 33.96 10.88 -5.67
C VAL A 263 33.10 11.59 -4.60
N ALA A 264 32.81 12.87 -4.80
CA ALA A 264 31.94 13.65 -3.91
C ALA A 264 30.54 13.04 -3.83
N ILE A 265 29.94 12.69 -4.97
CA ILE A 265 28.61 12.05 -5.04
C ILE A 265 28.63 10.70 -4.31
N PHE A 266 29.63 9.85 -4.56
CA PHE A 266 29.77 8.58 -3.86
C PHE A 266 29.79 8.76 -2.33
N LEU A 267 30.59 9.71 -1.82
CA LEU A 267 30.71 9.96 -0.39
C LEU A 267 29.42 10.51 0.24
N LEU A 268 28.60 11.26 -0.50
CA LEU A 268 27.32 11.78 0.01
C LEU A 268 26.26 10.68 0.26
N TYR A 269 26.32 9.59 -0.50
CA TYR A 269 25.29 8.54 -0.47
C TYR A 269 25.75 7.26 0.24
N VAL A 270 27.02 6.88 0.11
CA VAL A 270 27.54 5.63 0.69
C VAL A 270 27.89 5.80 2.17
N VAL A 271 28.40 6.96 2.54
CA VAL A 271 28.66 7.23 3.95
C VAL A 271 27.35 7.67 4.59
N ASP A 272 26.87 6.90 5.58
CA ASP A 272 25.63 7.20 6.28
C ASP A 272 25.63 8.66 6.75
N ILE A 273 24.68 9.43 6.20
CA ILE A 273 24.54 10.87 6.42
C ILE A 273 24.40 11.18 7.92
N LYS A 274 23.93 10.22 8.73
CA LYS A 274 23.81 10.38 10.19
C LYS A 274 25.15 10.29 10.93
N GLN A 275 26.17 9.67 10.33
CA GLN A 275 27.48 9.47 10.94
C GLN A 275 28.51 10.55 10.55
N ILE A 276 28.24 11.33 9.50
CA ILE A 276 29.07 12.48 9.10
C ILE A 276 28.57 13.77 9.77
N SER A 277 29.49 14.61 10.27
CA SER A 277 29.11 15.93 10.78
C SER A 277 28.46 16.80 9.71
N SER A 278 27.49 17.64 10.10
CA SER A 278 26.81 18.56 9.17
C SER A 278 27.79 19.49 8.44
N MET A 279 28.91 19.84 9.08
CA MET A 279 30.00 20.63 8.48
C MET A 279 30.67 19.89 7.32
N MET A 280 31.04 18.62 7.50
CA MET A 280 31.67 17.82 6.44
C MET A 280 30.74 17.66 5.22
N LYS A 281 29.45 17.43 5.44
CA LYS A 281 28.46 17.39 4.35
C LYS A 281 28.42 18.71 3.56
N ARG A 282 28.40 19.85 4.27
CA ARG A 282 28.46 21.17 3.62
C ARG A 282 29.75 21.33 2.81
N CYS A 283 30.90 20.91 3.33
CA CYS A 283 32.16 20.97 2.60
C CYS A 283 32.14 20.13 1.31
N ILE A 284 31.54 18.93 1.33
CA ILE A 284 31.40 18.10 0.11
C ILE A 284 30.49 18.80 -0.92
N LEU A 285 29.36 19.36 -0.48
CA LEU A 285 28.44 20.11 -1.35
C LEU A 285 29.10 21.38 -1.92
N ILE A 286 29.88 22.09 -1.12
CA ILE A 286 30.66 23.26 -1.57
C ILE A 286 31.69 22.84 -2.62
N SER A 287 32.39 21.71 -2.45
CA SER A 287 33.33 21.20 -3.45
C SER A 287 32.64 20.90 -4.78
N ILE A 288 31.44 20.28 -4.75
CA ILE A 288 30.62 20.06 -5.96
C ILE A 288 30.21 21.39 -6.61
N PHE A 289 29.72 22.35 -5.82
CA PHE A 289 29.30 23.66 -6.30
C PHE A 289 30.46 24.42 -6.96
N VAL A 290 31.62 24.47 -6.31
CA VAL A 290 32.82 25.12 -6.84
C VAL A 290 33.29 24.44 -8.12
N SER A 291 33.26 23.10 -8.18
CA SER A 291 33.58 22.34 -9.40
C SER A 291 32.65 22.72 -10.55
N LEU A 292 31.34 22.69 -10.32
CA LEU A 292 30.34 23.07 -11.33
C LEU A 292 30.49 24.52 -11.78
N PHE A 293 30.68 25.44 -10.85
CA PHE A 293 30.89 26.86 -11.14
C PHE A 293 32.11 27.09 -12.03
N LEU A 294 33.27 26.52 -11.67
CA LEU A 294 34.50 26.65 -12.46
C LEU A 294 34.35 26.02 -13.85
N ASN A 295 33.63 24.91 -13.96
CA ASN A 295 33.34 24.27 -15.23
C ASN A 295 32.45 25.12 -16.14
N ILE A 296 31.38 25.70 -15.60
CA ILE A 296 30.51 26.63 -16.32
C ILE A 296 31.31 27.83 -16.80
N MET A 297 32.10 28.45 -15.90
CA MET A 297 32.93 29.60 -16.25
C MET A 297 33.95 29.26 -17.34
N THR A 298 34.62 28.10 -17.25
CA THR A 298 35.58 27.65 -18.27
C THR A 298 34.91 27.38 -19.63
N PHE A 299 33.65 26.93 -19.64
CA PHE A 299 32.91 26.64 -20.86
C PHE A 299 32.52 27.92 -21.62
N PHE A 300 32.01 28.93 -20.90
CA PHE A 300 31.60 30.21 -21.48
C PHE A 300 32.78 31.16 -21.73
N ASP A 301 33.77 31.18 -20.83
CA ASP A 301 34.96 32.03 -20.91
C ASP A 301 36.24 31.18 -20.80
N TYR A 302 36.79 30.79 -21.95
CA TYR A 302 37.97 29.93 -22.00
C TYR A 302 39.26 30.73 -21.78
N GLN A 303 39.63 30.96 -20.51
CA GLN A 303 40.81 31.72 -20.11
C GLN A 303 41.74 30.95 -19.17
N TRP A 304 43.03 31.30 -19.21
CA TRP A 304 44.08 30.63 -18.43
C TRP A 304 43.81 30.62 -16.92
N TYR A 305 43.18 31.65 -16.36
CA TYR A 305 42.90 31.75 -14.92
C TYR A 305 41.77 30.81 -14.48
N TRP A 306 40.72 30.62 -15.29
CA TRP A 306 39.67 29.62 -15.03
C TRP A 306 40.23 28.21 -15.12
N LEU A 307 41.06 27.94 -16.14
CA LEU A 307 41.72 26.66 -16.33
C LEU A 307 42.65 26.33 -15.15
N LYS A 308 43.43 27.31 -14.70
CA LYS A 308 44.30 27.20 -13.53
C LYS A 308 43.48 26.96 -12.26
N GLY A 309 42.41 27.73 -12.05
CA GLY A 309 41.48 27.57 -10.92
C GLY A 309 40.83 26.18 -10.88
N GLY A 310 40.42 25.65 -12.04
CA GLY A 310 39.89 24.29 -12.17
C GLY A 310 40.89 23.23 -11.72
N ILE A 311 42.16 23.33 -12.13
CA ILE A 311 43.21 22.41 -11.69
C ILE A 311 43.48 22.50 -10.18
N TYR A 312 43.53 23.70 -9.61
CA TYR A 312 43.65 23.86 -8.15
C TYR A 312 42.48 23.22 -7.41
N ASN A 313 41.26 23.40 -7.92
CA ASN A 313 40.07 22.79 -7.33
C ASN A 313 40.15 21.25 -7.38
N VAL A 314 40.63 20.66 -8.48
CA VAL A 314 40.84 19.21 -8.58
C VAL A 314 41.83 18.73 -7.51
N ILE A 315 43.00 19.37 -7.40
CA ILE A 315 44.04 18.99 -6.43
C ILE A 315 43.51 19.11 -5.00
N LEU A 316 42.90 20.24 -4.66
CA LEU A 316 42.36 20.50 -3.32
C LEU A 316 41.26 19.50 -2.97
N SER A 317 40.35 19.23 -3.92
CA SER A 317 39.30 18.24 -3.74
C SER A 317 39.87 16.83 -3.59
N CYS A 318 40.89 16.46 -4.35
CA CYS A 318 41.55 15.16 -4.20
C CYS A 318 42.15 14.98 -2.80
N ILE A 319 42.87 15.98 -2.30
CA ILE A 319 43.47 15.96 -0.96
C ILE A 319 42.36 15.89 0.11
N PHE A 320 41.33 16.73 -0.02
CA PHE A 320 40.18 16.74 0.90
C PHE A 320 39.48 15.38 0.96
N PHE A 321 39.14 14.78 -0.19
CA PHE A 321 38.47 13.48 -0.24
C PHE A 321 39.37 12.34 0.24
N LEU A 322 40.68 12.42 0.02
CA LEU A 322 41.63 11.44 0.53
C LEU A 322 41.67 11.46 2.06
N VAL A 323 41.78 12.64 2.67
CA VAL A 323 41.73 12.80 4.14
C VAL A 323 40.39 12.32 4.68
N LEU A 324 39.30 12.65 4.00
CA LEU A 324 37.95 12.25 4.39
C LEU A 324 37.77 10.72 4.37
N ILE A 325 38.21 10.04 3.31
CA ILE A 325 38.12 8.58 3.21
C ILE A 325 38.98 7.91 4.29
N ILE A 326 40.21 8.39 4.52
CA ILE A 326 41.09 7.86 5.57
C ILE A 326 40.43 8.04 6.94
N TYR A 327 39.83 9.20 7.20
CA TYR A 327 39.08 9.46 8.43
C TYR A 327 37.90 8.49 8.59
N CYS A 328 37.12 8.26 7.53
CA CYS A 328 36.01 7.32 7.54
C CYS A 328 36.47 5.88 7.84
N LEU A 329 37.59 5.44 7.24
CA LEU A 329 38.19 4.13 7.51
C LEU A 329 38.68 4.01 8.96
N TYR A 330 39.35 5.05 9.48
CA TYR A 330 39.83 5.10 10.86
C TYR A 330 38.68 5.02 11.88
N LYS A 331 37.55 5.70 11.60
CA LYS A 331 36.33 5.65 12.40
C LYS A 331 35.48 4.39 12.18
N LYS A 332 35.94 3.43 11.36
CA LYS A 332 35.20 2.21 10.98
C LYS A 332 33.79 2.51 10.44
N MET A 333 33.64 3.62 9.73
CA MET A 333 32.39 3.95 9.03
C MET A 333 32.16 2.99 7.86
N LEU A 334 30.91 2.87 7.40
CA LEU A 334 30.41 1.86 6.46
C LEU A 334 31.00 1.88 5.01
N ILE A 335 32.16 2.48 4.76
CA ILE A 335 32.81 2.37 3.44
C ILE A 335 33.51 1.01 3.35
N ASP A 336 33.11 0.19 2.39
CA ASP A 336 33.81 -1.07 2.12
C ASP A 336 35.25 -0.81 1.62
N ILE A 337 36.22 -1.50 2.21
CA ILE A 337 37.64 -1.38 1.88
C ILE A 337 37.90 -1.70 0.40
N TYR A 338 37.09 -2.59 -0.19
CA TYR A 338 37.19 -2.99 -1.58
C TYR A 338 36.86 -1.85 -2.57
N TYR A 339 36.10 -0.84 -2.15
CA TYR A 339 35.87 0.38 -2.92
C TYR A 339 36.85 1.50 -2.53
N ALA A 340 37.16 1.61 -1.23
CA ALA A 340 37.99 2.70 -0.72
C ALA A 340 39.41 2.68 -1.30
N ILE A 341 40.07 1.52 -1.37
CA ILE A 341 41.47 1.42 -1.84
C ILE A 341 41.62 1.88 -3.31
N PRO A 342 40.81 1.39 -4.29
CA PRO A 342 40.86 1.93 -5.65
C PRO A 342 40.60 3.44 -5.72
N ILE A 343 39.63 3.96 -4.95
CA ILE A 343 39.37 5.40 -4.92
C ILE A 343 40.61 6.17 -4.43
N ILE A 344 41.25 5.72 -3.35
CA ILE A 344 42.47 6.34 -2.80
C ILE A 344 43.58 6.35 -3.85
N LEU A 345 43.84 5.22 -4.52
CA LEU A 345 44.82 5.15 -5.62
C LEU A 345 44.47 6.13 -6.74
N GLY A 346 43.18 6.23 -7.10
CA GLY A 346 42.70 7.20 -8.08
C GLY A 346 42.94 8.65 -7.68
N LEU A 347 42.67 9.02 -6.42
CA LEU A 347 42.91 10.36 -5.89
C LEU A 347 44.41 10.71 -5.86
N ILE A 348 45.27 9.78 -5.43
CA ILE A 348 46.72 9.97 -5.41
C ILE A 348 47.26 10.13 -6.83
N GLY A 349 46.90 9.22 -7.74
CA GLY A 349 47.33 9.27 -9.14
C GLY A 349 46.92 10.58 -9.82
N THR A 350 45.68 11.02 -9.60
CA THR A 350 45.17 12.29 -10.16
C THR A 350 45.89 13.50 -9.58
N THR A 351 46.18 13.50 -8.28
CA THR A 351 46.95 14.57 -7.63
C THR A 351 48.34 14.66 -8.26
N LEU A 352 49.05 13.55 -8.39
CA LEU A 352 50.39 13.50 -8.98
C LEU A 352 50.41 13.92 -10.46
N LEU A 353 49.33 13.67 -11.21
CA LEU A 353 49.19 14.09 -12.59
C LEU A 353 49.16 15.61 -12.74
N TYR A 354 48.36 16.27 -11.89
CA TYR A 354 48.06 17.70 -12.04
C TYR A 354 48.95 18.61 -11.22
N PHE A 355 49.55 18.13 -10.13
CA PHE A 355 50.42 18.93 -9.28
C PHE A 355 51.56 19.62 -10.07
N PRO A 356 52.26 18.94 -11.00
CA PRO A 356 53.30 19.58 -11.81
C PRO A 356 52.78 20.73 -12.69
N LEU A 357 51.52 20.69 -13.13
CA LEU A 357 50.94 21.75 -13.98
C LEU A 357 50.76 23.08 -13.25
N THR A 358 50.76 23.08 -11.92
CA THR A 358 50.66 24.30 -11.11
C THR A 358 51.93 25.17 -11.18
N GLY A 359 53.04 24.59 -11.63
CA GLY A 359 54.36 25.22 -11.64
C GLY A 359 55.05 25.27 -10.27
N TRP A 360 54.44 24.71 -9.22
CA TRP A 360 55.05 24.66 -7.87
C TRP A 360 56.16 23.61 -7.77
N ILE A 361 56.01 22.49 -8.46
CA ILE A 361 57.02 21.43 -8.55
C ILE A 361 57.23 21.11 -10.02
N ASP A 362 58.42 21.41 -10.53
CA ASP A 362 58.80 21.14 -11.91
C ASP A 362 59.56 19.80 -11.98
N TYR A 363 58.82 18.69 -11.84
CA TYR A 363 59.36 17.32 -11.78
C TYR A 363 58.57 16.35 -12.66
N PHE A 364 59.09 16.09 -13.87
CA PHE A 364 58.47 15.24 -14.89
C PHE A 364 58.18 13.77 -14.47
N PRO A 365 59.01 13.09 -13.66
CA PRO A 365 58.75 11.68 -13.30
C PRO A 365 57.42 11.43 -12.55
N PHE A 366 56.79 12.46 -11.97
CA PHE A 366 55.45 12.33 -11.39
C PHE A 366 54.38 11.94 -12.42
N TYR A 367 54.54 12.30 -13.70
CA TYR A 367 53.65 11.82 -14.76
C TYR A 367 53.71 10.30 -14.89
N GLY A 368 54.91 9.74 -15.02
CA GLY A 368 55.09 8.28 -15.13
C GLY A 368 54.53 7.53 -13.92
N LEU A 369 54.76 8.06 -12.71
CA LEU A 369 54.22 7.49 -11.48
C LEU A 369 52.68 7.54 -11.46
N SER A 370 52.07 8.63 -11.91
CA SER A 370 50.61 8.75 -12.02
C SER A 370 50.01 7.69 -12.95
N TYR A 371 50.59 7.49 -14.14
CA TYR A 371 50.16 6.44 -15.06
C TYR A 371 50.29 5.04 -14.46
N ALA A 372 51.40 4.76 -13.75
CA ALA A 372 51.59 3.49 -13.07
C ALA A 372 50.52 3.25 -11.99
N ILE A 373 50.20 4.28 -11.18
CA ILE A 373 49.14 4.19 -10.16
C ILE A 373 47.77 3.96 -10.79
N PHE A 374 47.49 4.61 -11.94
CA PHE A 374 46.25 4.41 -12.67
C PHE A 374 46.08 2.97 -13.16
N ILE A 375 47.13 2.34 -13.70
CA ILE A 375 47.09 0.94 -14.11
C ILE A 375 46.93 0.00 -12.91
N ASN A 376 47.69 0.24 -11.83
CA ASN A 376 47.58 -0.56 -10.60
C ASN A 376 46.18 -0.47 -9.98
N GLU A 377 45.53 0.69 -10.05
CA GLU A 377 44.14 0.84 -9.59
C GLU A 377 43.16 -0.05 -10.38
N ILE A 378 43.31 -0.16 -11.70
CA ILE A 378 42.51 -1.09 -12.52
C ILE A 378 42.71 -2.53 -12.05
N ILE A 379 43.96 -2.95 -11.85
CA ILE A 379 44.32 -4.32 -11.46
C ILE A 379 43.76 -4.66 -10.07
N VAL A 380 43.98 -3.77 -9.09
CA VAL A 380 43.47 -3.93 -7.72
C VAL A 380 41.95 -4.03 -7.70
N PHE A 381 41.26 -3.19 -8.49
CA PHE A 381 39.81 -3.27 -8.61
C PHE A 381 39.34 -4.61 -9.17
N ILE A 382 39.96 -5.11 -10.25
CA ILE A 382 39.61 -6.42 -10.85
C ILE A 382 39.79 -7.54 -9.81
N PHE A 383 40.85 -7.51 -9.01
CA PHE A 383 41.06 -8.49 -7.94
C PHE A 383 40.00 -8.42 -6.83
N PHE A 384 39.58 -7.21 -6.44
CA PHE A 384 38.55 -7.00 -5.42
C PHE A 384 37.13 -7.29 -5.89
N LEU A 385 36.90 -7.28 -7.19
CA LEU A 385 35.60 -7.57 -7.79
C LEU A 385 35.01 -8.92 -7.32
N GLY A 386 35.83 -9.98 -7.27
CA GLY A 386 35.36 -11.28 -6.79
C GLY A 386 34.89 -11.26 -5.33
N ARG A 387 35.54 -10.45 -4.48
CA ARG A 387 35.12 -10.25 -3.08
C ARG A 387 33.83 -9.45 -2.97
N ILE A 388 33.69 -8.43 -3.82
CA ILE A 388 32.48 -7.60 -3.90
C ILE A 388 31.27 -8.46 -4.31
N ILE A 389 31.40 -9.27 -5.36
CA ILE A 389 30.33 -10.18 -5.84
C ILE A 389 29.93 -11.15 -4.72
N LYS A 390 30.90 -11.84 -4.11
CA LYS A 390 30.63 -12.81 -3.04
C LYS A 390 29.92 -12.18 -1.84
N LYS A 391 30.32 -10.97 -1.44
CA LYS A 391 29.69 -10.25 -0.33
C LYS A 391 28.25 -9.85 -0.67
N SER A 392 28.00 -9.47 -1.93
CA SER A 392 26.66 -9.09 -2.38
C SER A 392 25.70 -10.28 -2.41
N GLU A 393 26.16 -11.44 -2.88
CA GLU A 393 25.39 -12.68 -2.83
C GLU A 393 25.03 -13.07 -1.39
N GLN A 394 25.98 -12.96 -0.45
CA GLN A 394 25.74 -13.25 0.96
C GLN A 394 24.67 -12.34 1.57
N LYS A 395 24.72 -11.03 1.29
CA LYS A 395 23.69 -10.08 1.75
C LYS A 395 22.32 -10.43 1.16
N LYS A 396 22.26 -10.79 -0.13
CA LYS A 396 21.02 -11.19 -0.81
C LYS A 396 20.40 -12.43 -0.14
N VAL A 397 21.18 -13.51 0.02
CA VAL A 397 20.71 -14.75 0.66
C VAL A 397 20.24 -14.49 2.10
N PHE A 398 20.95 -13.66 2.86
CA PHE A 398 20.54 -13.29 4.21
C PHE A 398 19.20 -12.54 4.23
N SER A 399 19.01 -11.57 3.32
CA SER A 399 17.77 -10.80 3.20
C SER A 399 16.58 -11.69 2.78
N GLU A 400 16.78 -12.61 1.84
CA GLU A 400 15.76 -13.58 1.42
C GLU A 400 15.34 -14.49 2.58
N LYS A 401 16.31 -14.98 3.37
CA LYS A 401 16.02 -15.79 4.57
C LYS A 401 15.23 -15.01 5.62
N GLN A 402 15.56 -13.72 5.85
CA GLN A 402 14.79 -12.87 6.75
C GLN A 402 13.34 -12.67 6.26
N LEU A 403 13.15 -12.46 4.95
CA LEU A 403 11.81 -12.32 4.37
C LEU A 403 10.98 -13.59 4.56
N GLN A 404 11.57 -14.76 4.30
CA GLN A 404 10.91 -16.05 4.51
C GLN A 404 10.50 -16.27 5.98
N LEU A 405 11.38 -15.96 6.93
CA LEU A 405 11.06 -16.05 8.36
C LEU A 405 9.91 -15.13 8.75
N LYS A 406 9.91 -13.88 8.24
CA LYS A 406 8.83 -12.93 8.49
C LYS A 406 7.49 -13.39 7.91
N GLN A 407 7.51 -13.99 6.71
CA GLN A 407 6.31 -14.56 6.11
C GLN A 407 5.78 -15.74 6.92
N LEU A 408 6.66 -16.62 7.41
CA LEU A 408 6.27 -17.75 8.25
C LEU A 408 5.64 -17.28 9.57
N GLN A 409 6.24 -16.28 10.23
CA GLN A 409 5.69 -15.66 11.45
C GLN A 409 4.30 -15.06 11.21
N ASN A 410 4.13 -14.31 10.12
CA ASN A 410 2.83 -13.73 9.76
C ASN A 410 1.78 -14.82 9.49
N LYS A 411 2.19 -15.93 8.84
CA LYS A 411 1.29 -17.06 8.60
C LYS A 411 0.85 -17.71 9.91
N GLN A 412 1.79 -17.97 10.83
CA GLN A 412 1.49 -18.53 12.16
C GLN A 412 0.58 -17.60 12.98
N LEU A 413 0.82 -16.29 12.95
CA LEU A 413 -0.04 -15.31 13.62
C LEU A 413 -1.46 -15.33 13.07
N LYS A 414 -1.62 -15.44 11.74
CA LYS A 414 -2.93 -15.54 11.11
C LYS A 414 -3.63 -16.85 11.49
N GLU A 415 -2.94 -17.98 11.43
CA GLU A 415 -3.47 -19.29 11.85
C GLU A 415 -3.92 -19.28 13.32
N LEU A 416 -3.13 -18.66 14.21
CA LEU A 416 -3.50 -18.48 15.62
C LEU A 416 -4.75 -17.62 15.79
N ASN A 417 -4.87 -16.53 15.02
CA ASN A 417 -6.04 -15.66 15.09
C ASN A 417 -7.32 -16.36 14.59
N ASP A 418 -7.22 -17.12 13.50
CA ASP A 418 -8.33 -17.90 12.95
C ASP A 418 -8.76 -19.01 13.94
N LEU A 419 -7.81 -19.70 14.57
CA LEU A 419 -8.09 -20.69 15.63
C LEU A 419 -8.76 -20.05 16.84
N LYS A 420 -8.27 -18.88 17.29
CA LYS A 420 -8.86 -18.12 18.40
C LYS A 420 -10.32 -17.77 18.09
N THR A 421 -10.59 -17.25 16.89
CA THR A 421 -11.95 -16.85 16.47
C THR A 421 -12.91 -18.04 16.40
N ARG A 422 -12.47 -19.16 15.82
CA ARG A 422 -13.26 -20.40 15.78
C ARG A 422 -13.55 -20.96 17.18
N PHE A 423 -12.55 -20.94 18.05
CA PHE A 423 -12.69 -21.39 19.44
C PHE A 423 -13.81 -20.64 20.17
N PHE A 424 -13.83 -19.31 20.09
CA PHE A 424 -14.86 -18.50 20.76
C PHE A 424 -16.24 -18.62 20.12
N THR A 425 -16.32 -18.75 18.80
CA THR A 425 -17.60 -18.99 18.10
C THR A 425 -18.22 -20.31 18.55
N ASN A 426 -17.42 -21.39 18.63
CA ASN A 426 -17.91 -22.70 19.04
C ASN A 426 -18.31 -22.72 20.52
N ILE A 427 -17.49 -22.13 21.40
CA ILE A 427 -17.82 -22.04 22.83
C ILE A 427 -19.11 -21.27 23.07
N SER A 428 -19.39 -20.23 22.28
CA SER A 428 -20.65 -19.48 22.36
C SER A 428 -21.87 -20.40 22.20
N HIS A 429 -21.77 -21.35 21.28
CA HIS A 429 -22.83 -22.29 20.98
C HIS A 429 -23.00 -23.33 22.10
N GLU A 430 -21.89 -23.96 22.49
CA GLU A 430 -21.85 -24.99 23.54
C GLU A 430 -22.43 -24.51 24.87
N PHE A 431 -22.35 -23.20 25.18
CA PHE A 431 -22.93 -22.64 26.39
C PHE A 431 -24.41 -22.23 26.27
N ARG A 432 -24.89 -21.82 25.09
CA ARG A 432 -26.27 -21.30 24.94
C ARG A 432 -27.32 -22.40 24.87
N THR A 433 -27.00 -23.53 24.28
CA THR A 433 -27.91 -24.68 24.19
C THR A 433 -28.32 -25.23 25.57
N PRO A 434 -27.38 -25.56 26.49
CA PRO A 434 -27.77 -26.03 27.82
C PRO A 434 -28.49 -24.96 28.64
N LEU A 435 -28.17 -23.66 28.44
CA LEU A 435 -28.91 -22.58 29.08
C LEU A 435 -30.36 -22.49 28.62
N THR A 436 -30.62 -22.62 27.32
CA THR A 436 -31.98 -22.61 26.74
C THR A 436 -32.82 -23.75 27.35
N LEU A 437 -32.21 -24.93 27.48
CA LEU A 437 -32.81 -26.11 28.08
C LEU A 437 -33.07 -26.01 29.59
N LEU A 438 -32.50 -25.03 30.28
CA LEU A 438 -32.71 -24.82 31.71
C LEU A 438 -33.62 -23.62 31.98
N ILE A 439 -33.44 -22.51 31.27
CA ILE A 439 -34.21 -21.27 31.49
C ILE A 439 -35.69 -21.51 31.20
N SER A 440 -36.02 -21.97 30.00
CA SER A 440 -37.41 -22.02 29.56
C SER A 440 -38.25 -23.06 30.34
N PRO A 441 -37.73 -24.24 30.71
CA PRO A 441 -38.45 -25.15 31.62
C PRO A 441 -38.59 -24.62 33.06
N VAL A 442 -37.59 -23.92 33.59
CA VAL A 442 -37.70 -23.28 34.92
C VAL A 442 -38.74 -22.17 34.92
N ASP A 443 -38.82 -21.38 33.84
CA ASP A 443 -39.87 -20.36 33.65
C ASP A 443 -41.27 -20.99 33.63
N ASP A 444 -41.44 -22.09 32.89
CA ASP A 444 -42.71 -22.85 32.84
C ASP A 444 -43.08 -23.40 34.23
N LEU A 445 -42.11 -23.94 34.99
CA LEU A 445 -42.32 -24.42 36.35
C LEU A 445 -42.68 -23.29 37.31
N GLN A 446 -42.05 -22.12 37.19
CA GLN A 446 -42.34 -20.98 38.04
C GLN A 446 -43.73 -20.40 37.79
N LYS A 447 -44.20 -20.39 36.53
CA LYS A 447 -45.58 -20.03 36.20
C LYS A 447 -46.58 -21.04 36.77
N LYS A 448 -46.25 -22.33 36.77
CA LYS A 448 -47.10 -23.40 37.31
C LYS A 448 -47.10 -23.46 38.84
N TYR A 449 -45.99 -23.12 39.48
CA TYR A 449 -45.79 -23.15 40.94
C TYR A 449 -45.23 -21.81 41.45
N PRO A 450 -46.00 -20.70 41.40
CA PRO A 450 -45.51 -19.36 41.72
C PRO A 450 -45.11 -19.17 43.20
N SER A 451 -45.59 -20.05 44.08
CA SER A 451 -45.32 -20.06 45.51
C SER A 451 -43.95 -20.65 45.87
N GLU A 452 -43.31 -21.40 44.96
CA GLU A 452 -42.06 -22.12 45.24
C GLU A 452 -40.85 -21.17 45.14
N SER A 453 -40.26 -20.86 46.28
CA SER A 453 -39.13 -19.92 46.39
C SER A 453 -37.86 -20.44 45.71
N ILE A 454 -37.67 -21.77 45.65
CA ILE A 454 -36.52 -22.41 45.00
C ILE A 454 -36.47 -22.13 43.49
N LEU A 455 -37.62 -22.05 42.82
CA LEU A 455 -37.70 -21.78 41.38
C LEU A 455 -37.25 -20.36 41.06
N LYS A 456 -37.62 -19.37 41.90
CA LYS A 456 -37.12 -17.99 41.80
C LYS A 456 -35.60 -17.92 41.96
N ILE A 457 -35.02 -18.75 42.84
CA ILE A 457 -33.57 -18.83 43.04
C ILE A 457 -32.89 -19.46 41.82
N MET A 458 -33.44 -20.54 41.27
CA MET A 458 -32.91 -21.19 40.07
C MET A 458 -32.95 -20.24 38.87
N GLN A 459 -34.08 -19.56 38.65
CA GLN A 459 -34.25 -18.57 37.58
C GLN A 459 -33.19 -17.47 37.69
N ARG A 460 -33.02 -16.87 38.88
CA ARG A 460 -32.00 -15.82 39.10
C ARG A 460 -30.57 -16.30 38.80
N ASN A 461 -30.22 -17.54 39.15
CA ASN A 461 -28.90 -18.11 38.87
C ASN A 461 -28.70 -18.39 37.38
N LEU A 462 -29.72 -18.88 36.68
CA LEU A 462 -29.68 -19.09 35.24
C LEU A 462 -29.52 -17.77 34.48
N SER A 463 -30.24 -16.73 34.87
CA SER A 463 -30.06 -15.38 34.31
C SER A 463 -28.65 -14.83 34.60
N ARG A 464 -28.10 -15.05 35.81
CA ARG A 464 -26.71 -14.65 36.13
C ARG A 464 -25.69 -15.37 35.23
N LEU A 465 -25.87 -16.66 35.00
CA LEU A 465 -25.00 -17.48 34.15
C LEU A 465 -25.09 -17.05 32.68
N GLN A 466 -26.31 -16.78 32.19
CA GLN A 466 -26.54 -16.27 30.84
C GLN A 466 -25.85 -14.92 30.62
N ASN A 467 -25.98 -13.99 31.57
CA ASN A 467 -25.33 -12.69 31.49
C ASN A 467 -23.79 -12.80 31.49
N LEU A 468 -23.24 -13.68 32.32
CA LEU A 468 -21.81 -13.99 32.35
C LEU A 468 -21.29 -14.46 30.99
N ILE A 469 -21.97 -15.45 30.40
CA ILE A 469 -21.59 -16.00 29.10
C ILE A 469 -21.68 -14.91 28.04
N ASN A 470 -22.78 -14.16 27.98
CA ASN A 470 -22.92 -13.08 27.01
C ASN A 470 -21.80 -12.02 27.14
N GLN A 471 -21.44 -11.61 28.35
CA GLN A 471 -20.34 -10.65 28.56
C GLN A 471 -18.98 -11.19 28.10
N ILE A 472 -18.68 -12.48 28.33
CA ILE A 472 -17.45 -13.11 27.85
C ILE A 472 -17.41 -13.12 26.31
N LEU A 473 -18.54 -13.42 25.68
CA LEU A 473 -18.63 -13.47 24.23
C LEU A 473 -18.55 -12.08 23.59
N GLU A 474 -19.13 -11.06 24.21
CA GLU A 474 -19.01 -9.67 23.75
C GLU A 474 -17.55 -9.19 23.79
N ILE A 475 -16.82 -9.47 24.87
CA ILE A 475 -15.39 -9.16 24.97
C ILE A 475 -14.59 -9.91 23.88
N SER A 476 -14.92 -11.18 23.64
CA SER A 476 -14.24 -11.95 22.60
C SER A 476 -14.45 -11.34 21.21
N LYS A 477 -15.67 -10.90 20.88
CA LYS A 477 -15.97 -10.22 19.61
C LYS A 477 -15.25 -8.88 19.48
N LEU A 478 -15.14 -8.13 20.57
CA LEU A 478 -14.39 -6.88 20.63
C LEU A 478 -12.89 -7.12 20.33
N GLU A 479 -12.27 -8.13 20.95
CA GLU A 479 -10.87 -8.49 20.68
C GLU A 479 -10.62 -8.98 19.25
N ALA A 480 -11.60 -9.64 18.65
CA ALA A 480 -11.53 -10.09 17.26
C ALA A 480 -11.69 -8.93 16.26
N GLY A 481 -12.03 -7.73 16.72
CA GLY A 481 -12.32 -6.57 15.87
C GLY A 481 -13.64 -6.70 15.10
N GLU A 482 -14.49 -7.65 15.47
CA GLU A 482 -15.76 -7.94 14.80
C GLU A 482 -16.90 -7.02 15.27
N MET A 483 -16.70 -6.27 16.36
CA MET A 483 -17.70 -5.32 16.88
C MET A 483 -17.44 -3.90 16.36
N GLY A 484 -18.03 -3.58 15.21
CA GLY A 484 -18.00 -2.23 14.62
C GLY A 484 -18.93 -1.23 15.33
N ILE A 485 -18.71 0.06 15.07
CA ILE A 485 -19.62 1.14 15.48
C ILE A 485 -20.84 1.13 14.55
N GLN A 486 -22.04 1.05 15.12
CA GLN A 486 -23.31 1.15 14.40
C GLN A 486 -23.96 2.47 14.78
N ARG A 487 -23.86 3.46 13.89
CA ARG A 487 -24.38 4.81 14.13
C ARG A 487 -25.80 4.94 13.60
N GLU A 488 -26.69 5.43 14.42
CA GLU A 488 -28.06 5.79 14.07
C GLU A 488 -28.34 7.27 14.39
N GLU A 489 -29.25 7.87 13.62
CA GLU A 489 -29.72 9.23 13.85
C GLU A 489 -30.70 9.23 15.02
N ALA A 490 -30.35 9.91 16.11
CA ALA A 490 -31.18 9.90 17.32
C ALA A 490 -31.11 11.22 18.08
N ASP A 491 -32.19 11.54 18.79
CA ASP A 491 -32.15 12.50 19.90
C ASP A 491 -31.61 11.79 21.15
N VAL A 492 -30.31 11.95 21.40
CA VAL A 492 -29.65 11.25 22.49
C VAL A 492 -30.10 11.75 23.86
N VAL A 493 -30.60 12.99 23.96
CA VAL A 493 -31.11 13.54 25.23
C VAL A 493 -32.35 12.77 25.65
N LEU A 494 -33.31 12.58 24.74
CA LEU A 494 -34.53 11.83 25.00
C LEU A 494 -34.22 10.38 25.41
N PHE A 495 -33.31 9.74 24.68
CA PHE A 495 -32.86 8.38 24.98
C PHE A 495 -32.23 8.27 26.38
N LEU A 496 -31.28 9.14 26.71
CA LEU A 496 -30.60 9.10 28.02
C LEU A 496 -31.55 9.42 29.17
N GLN A 497 -32.53 10.31 28.99
CA GLN A 497 -33.56 10.58 30.00
C GLN A 497 -34.40 9.34 30.30
N GLN A 498 -34.85 8.63 29.27
CA GLN A 498 -35.63 7.40 29.43
C GLN A 498 -34.81 6.29 30.09
N LEU A 499 -33.57 6.10 29.62
CA LEU A 499 -32.68 5.07 30.13
C LEU A 499 -32.32 5.30 31.60
N ILE A 500 -31.95 6.53 31.96
CA ILE A 500 -31.55 6.85 33.34
C ILE A 500 -32.79 6.85 34.25
N GLY A 501 -33.94 7.33 33.74
CA GLY A 501 -35.21 7.32 34.45
C GLY A 501 -35.70 5.92 34.84
N SER A 502 -35.31 4.87 34.10
CA SER A 502 -35.69 3.49 34.46
C SER A 502 -35.11 3.03 35.80
N PHE A 503 -34.08 3.69 36.33
CA PHE A 503 -33.49 3.41 37.63
C PHE A 503 -34.21 4.09 38.81
N GLU A 504 -35.21 4.93 38.56
CA GLU A 504 -35.90 5.69 39.60
C GLU A 504 -36.68 4.77 40.56
N SER A 505 -37.28 3.68 40.05
CA SER A 505 -37.91 2.66 40.89
C SER A 505 -36.91 1.99 41.85
N LEU A 506 -35.68 1.73 41.38
CA LEU A 506 -34.63 1.13 42.20
C LEU A 506 -34.10 2.11 43.25
N ALA A 507 -34.06 3.40 42.93
CA ALA A 507 -33.73 4.46 43.86
C ALA A 507 -34.76 4.56 44.98
N GLN A 508 -36.06 4.48 44.65
CA GLN A 508 -37.15 4.47 45.62
C GLN A 508 -37.08 3.26 46.55
N ASP A 509 -36.85 2.05 46.00
CA ASP A 509 -36.74 0.82 46.80
C ASP A 509 -35.60 0.87 47.83
N LYS A 510 -34.50 1.56 47.50
CA LYS A 510 -33.33 1.73 48.39
C LYS A 510 -33.31 3.07 49.13
N SER A 511 -34.34 3.90 49.00
CA SER A 511 -34.38 5.28 49.51
C SER A 511 -33.15 6.12 49.12
N ILE A 512 -32.58 5.91 47.94
CA ILE A 512 -31.42 6.65 47.43
C ILE A 512 -31.91 7.95 46.78
N VAL A 513 -31.27 9.08 47.10
CA VAL A 513 -31.51 10.36 46.41
C VAL A 513 -30.87 10.30 45.02
N PHE A 514 -31.69 10.24 43.98
CA PHE A 514 -31.25 10.10 42.60
C PHE A 514 -31.53 11.37 41.79
N ASN A 515 -30.48 12.02 41.30
CA ASN A 515 -30.58 13.30 40.58
C ASN A 515 -30.03 13.18 39.15
N LEU A 516 -30.78 13.67 38.17
CA LEU A 516 -30.35 13.79 36.77
C LEU A 516 -30.28 15.28 36.38
N SER A 517 -29.16 15.68 35.76
CA SER A 517 -28.98 17.02 35.20
C SER A 517 -28.43 16.95 33.77
N ILE A 518 -29.04 17.69 32.85
CA ILE A 518 -28.67 17.74 31.43
C ILE A 518 -28.62 19.20 30.97
N ASN A 519 -27.56 19.62 30.29
CA ASN A 519 -27.37 21.02 29.89
C ASN A 519 -28.18 21.43 28.64
N LYS A 520 -28.74 20.47 27.88
CA LYS A 520 -29.55 20.70 26.68
C LYS A 520 -30.90 20.00 26.75
N ARG A 521 -31.90 20.49 26.00
CA ARG A 521 -33.24 19.88 25.91
C ARG A 521 -33.34 18.77 24.87
N THR A 522 -32.63 18.92 23.74
CA THR A 522 -32.60 17.98 22.61
C THR A 522 -31.21 18.05 21.99
N GLU A 523 -30.66 16.92 21.56
CA GLU A 523 -29.39 16.88 20.82
C GLU A 523 -29.46 15.78 19.76
N PHE A 524 -29.55 16.19 18.50
CA PHE A 524 -29.57 15.27 17.37
C PHE A 524 -28.15 15.02 16.86
N GLY A 525 -27.84 13.75 16.64
CA GLY A 525 -26.55 13.34 16.12
C GLY A 525 -26.53 11.86 15.78
N TYR A 526 -25.36 11.44 15.31
CA TYR A 526 -25.08 10.03 15.04
C TYR A 526 -24.51 9.36 16.28
N PHE A 527 -25.29 8.48 16.90
CA PHE A 527 -24.92 7.75 18.12
C PHE A 527 -25.06 6.25 17.92
N ASP A 528 -24.37 5.47 18.74
CA ASP A 528 -24.56 4.03 18.84
C ASP A 528 -25.30 3.78 20.16
N LEU A 529 -26.64 3.78 20.11
CA LEU A 529 -27.46 3.77 21.33
C LEU A 529 -27.29 2.46 22.11
N ASP A 530 -27.10 1.31 21.44
CA ASP A 530 -26.85 0.01 22.09
C ASP A 530 -25.57 0.04 22.95
N LYS A 531 -24.45 0.55 22.40
CA LYS A 531 -23.19 0.62 23.16
C LYS A 531 -23.27 1.66 24.28
N LEU A 532 -23.93 2.79 24.04
CA LEU A 532 -24.21 3.79 25.07
C LEU A 532 -25.04 3.21 26.22
N GLU A 533 -26.11 2.47 25.89
CA GLU A 533 -26.97 1.80 26.86
C GLU A 533 -26.15 0.89 27.77
N LYS A 534 -25.37 -0.01 27.17
CA LYS A 534 -24.54 -0.97 27.88
C LYS A 534 -23.53 -0.30 28.79
N VAL A 535 -22.91 0.79 28.35
CA VAL A 535 -21.96 1.55 29.17
C VAL A 535 -22.67 2.15 30.39
N ILE A 536 -23.80 2.82 30.18
CA ILE A 536 -24.53 3.53 31.24
C ILE A 536 -25.15 2.55 32.24
N VAL A 537 -25.79 1.48 31.77
CA VAL A 537 -26.39 0.45 32.63
C VAL A 537 -25.34 -0.24 33.50
N ASN A 538 -24.15 -0.55 32.97
CA ASN A 538 -23.08 -1.17 33.75
C ASN A 538 -22.53 -0.23 34.83
N VAL A 539 -22.35 1.05 34.52
CA VAL A 539 -21.83 2.03 35.51
C VAL A 539 -22.89 2.34 36.57
N LEU A 540 -24.14 2.60 36.17
CA LEU A 540 -25.23 2.89 37.11
C LEU A 540 -25.58 1.70 38.00
N SER A 541 -25.64 0.48 37.45
CA SER A 541 -25.92 -0.71 38.26
C SER A 541 -24.84 -0.93 39.34
N ASN A 542 -23.57 -0.61 39.06
CA ASN A 542 -22.51 -0.61 40.07
C ASN A 542 -22.73 0.49 41.12
N ALA A 543 -23.07 1.72 40.71
CA ALA A 543 -23.38 2.81 41.64
C ALA A 543 -24.52 2.43 42.61
N PHE A 544 -25.64 1.92 42.10
CA PHE A 544 -26.77 1.46 42.93
C PHE A 544 -26.45 0.24 43.79
N LYS A 545 -25.54 -0.63 43.34
CA LYS A 545 -25.13 -1.82 44.08
C LYS A 545 -24.27 -1.47 45.30
N PHE A 546 -23.36 -0.52 45.17
CA PHE A 546 -22.37 -0.17 46.19
C PHE A 546 -22.73 1.06 47.04
N THR A 547 -23.84 1.73 46.72
CA THR A 547 -24.40 2.81 47.54
C THR A 547 -25.34 2.24 48.61
N PRO A 548 -25.15 2.59 49.90
CA PRO A 548 -26.03 2.15 50.98
C PRO A 548 -27.41 2.83 50.93
N ILE A 549 -28.36 2.30 51.72
CA ILE A 549 -29.70 2.89 51.89
C ILE A 549 -29.56 4.35 52.38
N ASN A 550 -30.36 5.27 51.85
CA ASN A 550 -30.27 6.72 52.08
C ASN A 550 -29.02 7.42 51.51
N GLY A 551 -28.27 6.75 50.62
CA GLY A 551 -27.18 7.38 49.87
C GLY A 551 -27.67 8.32 48.76
N ARG A 552 -26.73 8.86 47.98
CA ARG A 552 -26.97 9.74 46.84
C ARG A 552 -26.27 9.21 45.60
N ILE A 553 -26.97 9.27 44.46
CA ILE A 553 -26.39 9.06 43.13
C ILE A 553 -26.80 10.24 42.25
N SER A 554 -25.85 10.83 41.54
CA SER A 554 -26.11 11.92 40.59
C SER A 554 -25.52 11.62 39.23
N VAL A 555 -26.31 11.91 38.19
CA VAL A 555 -25.89 11.81 36.79
C VAL A 555 -25.94 13.20 36.16
N GLN A 556 -24.83 13.60 35.55
CA GLN A 556 -24.70 14.87 34.83
C GLN A 556 -24.29 14.59 33.38
N ILE A 557 -25.05 15.16 32.43
CA ILE A 557 -24.81 15.03 31.00
C ILE A 557 -24.54 16.42 30.42
N LEU A 558 -23.37 16.57 29.81
CA LEU A 558 -22.88 17.82 29.22
C LEU A 558 -22.56 17.61 27.74
N PHE A 559 -23.16 18.44 26.89
CA PHE A 559 -22.83 18.53 25.48
C PHE A 559 -21.99 19.78 25.22
N ASP A 560 -20.73 19.59 24.83
CA ASP A 560 -19.77 20.67 24.57
C ASP A 560 -19.22 20.61 23.14
N THR A 561 -18.77 21.76 22.64
CA THR A 561 -18.04 21.90 21.38
C THR A 561 -16.58 22.19 21.68
N PHE A 562 -15.69 21.24 21.42
CA PHE A 562 -14.25 21.50 21.60
C PHE A 562 -13.68 22.21 20.38
N GLY A 563 -13.39 23.50 20.54
CA GLY A 563 -12.48 24.21 19.66
C GLY A 563 -11.03 23.85 19.98
N ILE A 564 -10.58 22.66 19.59
CA ILE A 564 -9.12 22.40 19.51
C ILE A 564 -8.63 23.10 18.24
N PRO A 565 -7.51 23.85 18.26
CA PRO A 565 -6.93 24.42 17.06
C PRO A 565 -6.47 23.27 16.14
N SER A 566 -7.34 22.87 15.21
CA SER A 566 -7.12 21.68 14.41
C SER A 566 -6.16 21.95 13.26
N ILE A 567 -5.24 21.00 13.08
CA ILE A 567 -4.34 20.82 11.93
C ILE A 567 -5.12 20.54 10.63
N SER A 568 -6.45 20.52 10.66
CA SER A 568 -7.29 20.50 9.46
C SER A 568 -8.48 21.43 9.63
N LYS A 569 -8.48 22.54 8.88
CA LYS A 569 -9.66 23.37 8.63
C LYS A 569 -10.77 22.45 8.08
N HIS A 570 -11.93 22.37 8.76
CA HIS A 570 -13.27 22.03 8.26
C HIS A 570 -14.19 21.09 9.10
N LYS A 571 -13.89 20.69 10.34
CA LYS A 571 -14.91 20.07 11.23
C LYS A 571 -14.79 20.57 12.67
N THR A 572 -15.88 21.13 13.22
CA THR A 572 -16.06 21.32 14.67
C THR A 572 -16.39 19.96 15.28
N GLU A 573 -15.59 19.48 16.23
CA GLU A 573 -15.83 18.21 16.92
C GLU A 573 -16.73 18.45 18.14
N HIS A 574 -17.85 17.72 18.20
CA HIS A 574 -18.80 17.76 19.31
C HIS A 574 -18.49 16.60 20.27
N SER A 575 -18.60 16.87 21.58
CA SER A 575 -18.34 15.88 22.64
C SER A 575 -19.51 15.76 23.60
N LEU A 576 -19.82 14.52 23.96
CA LEU A 576 -20.77 14.13 24.99
C LEU A 576 -19.99 13.69 26.23
N GLU A 577 -20.09 14.47 27.30
CA GLU A 577 -19.55 14.13 28.61
C GLU A 577 -20.69 13.63 29.52
N ILE A 578 -20.49 12.47 30.15
CA ILE A 578 -21.43 11.84 31.08
C ILE A 578 -20.68 11.55 32.38
N ILE A 579 -21.14 12.15 33.47
CA ILE A 579 -20.55 12.02 34.80
C ILE A 579 -21.55 11.31 35.70
N ILE A 580 -21.13 10.20 36.30
CA ILE A 580 -21.93 9.43 37.26
C ILE A 580 -21.17 9.42 38.59
N GLU A 581 -21.79 9.97 39.63
CA GLU A 581 -21.21 10.08 40.96
C GLU A 581 -22.12 9.41 41.99
N ASP A 582 -21.54 8.58 42.84
CA ASP A 582 -22.21 7.87 43.92
C ASP A 582 -21.57 8.16 45.28
N SER A 583 -22.37 8.16 46.34
CA SER A 583 -21.91 8.31 47.73
C SER A 583 -21.69 6.95 48.42
N GLY A 584 -21.24 5.94 47.68
CA GLY A 584 -21.05 4.59 48.16
C GLY A 584 -19.76 4.38 48.96
N ILE A 585 -19.38 3.12 49.14
CA ILE A 585 -18.20 2.70 49.94
C ILE A 585 -16.86 3.21 49.39
N GLY A 586 -16.82 3.70 48.14
CA GLY A 586 -15.59 4.11 47.47
C GLY A 586 -14.63 2.94 47.19
N ILE A 587 -13.55 3.24 46.45
CA ILE A 587 -12.54 2.29 46.00
C ILE A 587 -11.18 2.76 46.51
N ALA A 588 -10.42 1.85 47.12
CA ALA A 588 -9.06 2.16 47.58
C ALA A 588 -8.15 2.56 46.40
N GLN A 589 -7.32 3.57 46.59
CA GLN A 589 -6.53 4.18 45.52
C GLN A 589 -5.57 3.19 44.83
N GLU A 590 -5.05 2.22 45.59
CA GLU A 590 -4.20 1.13 45.07
C GLU A 590 -4.94 0.18 44.10
N ARG A 591 -6.27 0.14 44.18
CA ARG A 591 -7.13 -0.75 43.37
C ARG A 591 -7.63 -0.10 42.08
N LEU A 592 -7.65 1.24 41.99
CA LEU A 592 -8.13 1.99 40.82
C LEU A 592 -7.48 1.56 39.49
N PRO A 593 -6.16 1.26 39.40
CA PRO A 593 -5.56 0.80 38.15
C PRO A 593 -6.09 -0.55 37.65
N TYR A 594 -6.67 -1.36 38.54
CA TYR A 594 -7.04 -2.75 38.26
C TYR A 594 -8.55 -2.96 38.06
N ILE A 595 -9.40 -1.96 38.34
CA ILE A 595 -10.87 -2.14 38.27
C ILE A 595 -11.40 -2.42 36.86
N PHE A 596 -10.63 -2.07 35.83
CA PHE A 596 -10.92 -2.37 34.42
C PHE A 596 -10.32 -3.70 33.97
N ASN A 597 -9.57 -4.42 34.83
CA ASN A 597 -9.09 -5.75 34.51
C ASN A 597 -10.22 -6.78 34.55
N ARG A 598 -10.14 -7.76 33.65
CA ARG A 598 -11.12 -8.84 33.55
C ARG A 598 -11.07 -9.73 34.79
N PHE A 599 -12.24 -10.13 35.26
CA PHE A 599 -12.45 -10.98 36.45
C PHE A 599 -11.93 -10.36 37.75
N TYR A 600 -11.59 -9.07 37.75
CA TYR A 600 -11.15 -8.40 38.96
C TYR A 600 -12.34 -8.18 39.89
N GLN A 601 -12.24 -8.72 41.10
CA GLN A 601 -13.23 -8.57 42.17
C GLN A 601 -12.52 -8.26 43.49
N ILE A 602 -13.24 -7.60 44.39
CA ILE A 602 -12.74 -7.25 45.72
C ILE A 602 -13.20 -8.35 46.69
N ASP A 603 -12.27 -9.20 47.12
CA ASP A 603 -12.49 -10.23 48.13
C ASP A 603 -12.46 -9.61 49.54
N ASP A 604 -13.59 -9.09 50.02
CA ASP A 604 -13.76 -8.78 51.45
C ASP A 604 -14.84 -9.69 52.07
N SER A 605 -14.41 -10.47 53.06
CA SER A 605 -15.11 -11.60 53.68
C SER A 605 -16.40 -11.24 54.45
N SER A 606 -16.77 -9.96 54.50
CA SER A 606 -17.93 -9.43 55.23
C SER A 606 -19.17 -9.11 54.37
N GLN A 607 -19.11 -9.22 53.03
CA GLN A 607 -20.21 -8.84 52.13
C GLN A 607 -20.63 -9.93 51.11
N ARG A 608 -20.84 -11.17 51.56
CA ARG A 608 -21.29 -12.33 50.74
C ARG A 608 -22.64 -12.18 50.00
N LEU A 609 -23.31 -11.04 50.09
CA LEU A 609 -24.63 -10.81 49.47
C LEU A 609 -24.58 -10.16 48.07
N HIS A 610 -23.43 -9.65 47.62
CA HIS A 610 -23.35 -8.81 46.41
C HIS A 610 -22.18 -9.18 45.47
N GLU A 611 -22.03 -10.45 45.10
CA GLU A 611 -21.00 -10.85 44.12
C GLU A 611 -21.33 -10.36 42.70
N GLY A 612 -20.38 -9.68 42.05
CA GLY A 612 -20.41 -9.36 40.62
C GLY A 612 -19.69 -10.43 39.81
N THR A 613 -19.51 -10.18 38.52
CA THR A 613 -18.76 -11.08 37.62
C THR A 613 -17.31 -10.63 37.43
N GLY A 614 -17.00 -9.36 37.75
CA GLY A 614 -15.70 -8.74 37.47
C GLY A 614 -15.47 -8.44 35.98
N ILE A 615 -16.52 -8.53 35.14
CA ILE A 615 -16.41 -8.35 33.68
C ILE A 615 -16.99 -7.00 33.23
N GLY A 616 -18.01 -6.48 33.92
CA GLY A 616 -18.78 -5.30 33.48
C GLY A 616 -17.93 -4.05 33.21
N LEU A 617 -17.01 -3.68 34.12
CA LEU A 617 -16.16 -2.49 33.91
C LEU A 617 -15.12 -2.69 32.80
N ALA A 618 -14.58 -3.90 32.64
CA ALA A 618 -13.68 -4.22 31.53
C ALA A 618 -14.41 -4.06 30.17
N LEU A 619 -15.66 -4.52 30.08
CA LEU A 619 -16.52 -4.32 28.90
C LEU A 619 -16.78 -2.83 28.64
N VAL A 620 -17.10 -2.05 29.69
CA VAL A 620 -17.27 -0.59 29.57
C VAL A 620 -16.03 0.04 28.95
N LYS A 621 -14.83 -0.31 29.42
CA LYS A 621 -13.58 0.25 28.90
C LYS A 621 -13.39 -0.03 27.41
N GLU A 622 -13.60 -1.27 26.98
CA GLU A 622 -13.49 -1.69 25.59
C GLU A 622 -14.54 -1.01 24.69
N LEU A 623 -15.80 -0.90 25.15
CA LEU A 623 -16.88 -0.23 24.40
C LEU A 623 -16.59 1.26 24.22
N VAL A 624 -16.07 1.93 25.25
CA VAL A 624 -15.68 3.35 25.18
C VAL A 624 -14.53 3.56 24.19
N ASP A 625 -13.56 2.64 24.17
CA ASP A 625 -12.45 2.69 23.22
C ASP A 625 -12.94 2.47 21.77
N VAL A 626 -13.92 1.58 21.55
CA VAL A 626 -14.61 1.41 20.25
C VAL A 626 -15.33 2.69 19.82
N LEU A 627 -16.00 3.38 20.76
CA LEU A 627 -16.65 4.67 20.52
C LEU A 627 -15.65 5.84 20.37
N LYS A 628 -14.34 5.56 20.40
CA LYS A 628 -13.25 6.55 20.33
C LYS A 628 -13.29 7.58 21.47
N GLY A 629 -13.85 7.19 22.61
CA GLY A 629 -13.96 8.03 23.79
C GLY A 629 -12.90 7.74 24.86
N THR A 630 -13.09 8.35 26.02
CA THR A 630 -12.27 8.09 27.21
C THR A 630 -13.14 7.95 28.45
N ILE A 631 -12.77 7.07 29.37
CA ILE A 631 -13.39 6.91 30.68
C ILE A 631 -12.34 7.14 31.78
N LYS A 632 -12.69 7.94 32.79
CA LYS A 632 -11.88 8.21 33.97
C LYS A 632 -12.67 7.85 35.22
N VAL A 633 -11.95 7.46 36.27
CA VAL A 633 -12.51 7.11 37.57
C VAL A 633 -11.75 7.85 38.66
N GLU A 634 -12.49 8.46 39.58
CA GLU A 634 -12.00 9.12 40.78
C GLU A 634 -12.78 8.54 41.96
N SER A 635 -12.11 8.09 43.01
CA SER A 635 -12.80 7.45 44.14
C SER A 635 -12.03 7.66 45.43
N GLN A 636 -12.76 7.82 46.52
CA GLN A 636 -12.19 7.89 47.87
C GLN A 636 -12.97 6.99 48.81
N LEU A 637 -12.25 6.18 49.60
CA LEU A 637 -12.83 5.21 50.52
C LEU A 637 -13.81 5.88 51.49
N ASN A 638 -15.01 5.31 51.63
CA ASN A 638 -16.14 5.78 52.44
C ASN A 638 -16.72 7.16 52.08
N ILE A 639 -16.37 7.71 50.91
CA ILE A 639 -16.93 8.97 50.42
C ILE A 639 -17.77 8.73 49.18
N GLY A 640 -17.23 8.01 48.20
CA GLY A 640 -17.93 7.78 46.93
C GLY A 640 -17.02 7.51 45.75
N THR A 641 -17.63 7.29 44.59
CA THR A 641 -16.94 7.11 43.31
C THR A 641 -17.55 7.99 42.23
N ARG A 642 -16.70 8.56 41.38
CA ARG A 642 -17.05 9.38 40.23
C ARG A 642 -16.47 8.77 38.96
N PHE A 643 -17.35 8.37 38.04
CA PHE A 643 -16.99 7.98 36.68
C PHE A 643 -17.25 9.15 35.73
N SER A 644 -16.28 9.45 34.87
CA SER A 644 -16.40 10.48 33.83
C SER A 644 -16.14 9.86 32.46
N LEU A 645 -17.15 9.87 31.61
CA LEU A 645 -17.12 9.36 30.25
C LEU A 645 -17.14 10.53 29.26
N ASN A 646 -16.24 10.54 28.29
CA ASN A 646 -16.19 11.54 27.23
C ASN A 646 -16.19 10.86 25.86
N LEU A 647 -17.21 11.13 25.04
CA LEU A 647 -17.44 10.49 23.75
C LEU A 647 -17.55 11.53 22.62
N PRO A 648 -16.79 11.38 21.52
CA PRO A 648 -16.99 12.22 20.33
C PRO A 648 -18.24 11.77 19.55
N TYR A 649 -19.03 12.72 19.07
CA TYR A 649 -20.17 12.43 18.18
C TYR A 649 -20.26 13.44 17.02
N GLU A 650 -20.99 13.04 15.97
CA GLU A 650 -21.27 13.90 14.82
C GLU A 650 -22.64 14.54 15.00
N HIS A 651 -22.67 15.87 15.14
CA HIS A 651 -23.90 16.64 15.30
C HIS A 651 -24.70 16.72 13.99
N LEU A 652 -26.02 16.69 14.11
CA LEU A 652 -26.97 16.92 13.02
C LEU A 652 -27.71 18.25 13.24
N ASP A 653 -27.43 19.23 12.39
CA ASP A 653 -28.16 20.50 12.34
C ASP A 653 -29.57 20.27 11.75
N VAL A 654 -30.54 19.96 12.61
CA VAL A 654 -31.93 19.82 12.17
C VAL A 654 -32.59 21.20 12.18
N SER A 655 -32.64 21.85 11.01
CA SER A 655 -33.53 22.99 10.78
C SER A 655 -34.96 22.48 10.65
N THR A 656 -35.80 22.92 11.60
CA THR A 656 -37.27 22.75 11.72
C THR A 656 -38.00 22.07 10.55
N ASN A 657 -38.29 20.77 10.68
CA ASN A 657 -39.57 20.10 10.36
C ASN A 657 -39.42 18.56 10.39
N TYR A 658 -39.03 18.00 11.53
CA TYR A 658 -39.23 16.57 11.79
C TYR A 658 -40.29 16.41 12.87
N VAL A 659 -41.53 16.22 12.41
CA VAL A 659 -42.58 15.60 13.22
C VAL A 659 -42.10 14.18 13.51
N HIS A 660 -41.82 13.91 14.78
CA HIS A 660 -41.54 12.56 15.25
C HIS A 660 -42.77 11.68 15.00
N ASN A 661 -42.71 10.84 13.97
CA ASN A 661 -43.45 9.59 13.95
C ASN A 661 -42.73 8.62 14.89
N TYR A 662 -42.88 8.83 16.19
CA TYR A 662 -42.85 7.70 17.10
C TYR A 662 -44.06 6.84 16.73
N LYS A 663 -43.82 5.75 15.99
CA LYS A 663 -44.70 4.59 16.11
C LYS A 663 -44.52 4.07 17.53
N VAL A 664 -45.27 4.65 18.46
CA VAL A 664 -45.77 3.89 19.60
C VAL A 664 -46.51 2.73 18.95
N ASN A 665 -45.98 1.53 19.10
CA ASN A 665 -46.76 0.32 18.88
C ASN A 665 -47.79 0.26 20.02
N ASP A 666 -48.81 1.12 19.93
CA ASP A 666 -50.00 1.10 20.78
C ASP A 666 -51.08 0.17 20.20
N SER A 667 -50.69 -0.73 19.31
CA SER A 667 -51.57 -1.72 18.69
C SER A 667 -51.45 -3.11 19.31
N LEU A 668 -51.14 -3.21 20.61
CA LEU A 668 -51.19 -4.49 21.34
C LEU A 668 -52.21 -4.55 22.48
N LEU A 669 -52.97 -3.47 22.72
CA LEU A 669 -54.01 -3.46 23.76
C LEU A 669 -55.45 -3.64 23.27
N ASN A 670 -55.70 -3.81 21.96
CA ASN A 670 -57.06 -3.98 21.41
C ASN A 670 -57.34 -5.33 20.72
N PHE A 671 -56.53 -6.37 20.96
CA PHE A 671 -56.81 -7.72 20.45
C PHE A 671 -57.07 -8.78 21.54
N PHE A 672 -57.03 -8.41 22.82
CA PHE A 672 -57.18 -9.37 23.93
C PHE A 672 -58.62 -9.60 24.44
N GLU A 673 -59.66 -9.14 23.73
CA GLU A 673 -61.06 -9.39 24.13
C GLU A 673 -61.92 -10.20 23.14
N LYS A 674 -61.36 -10.74 22.06
CA LYS A 674 -62.12 -11.59 21.12
C LYS A 674 -61.41 -12.88 20.74
N SER A 675 -61.21 -13.78 21.71
CA SER A 675 -61.19 -15.23 21.49
C SER A 675 -60.96 -15.96 22.81
N LYS A 676 -61.98 -16.00 23.66
CA LYS A 676 -62.07 -16.94 24.78
C LYS A 676 -63.34 -17.80 24.75
N ALA A 677 -64.02 -17.80 23.61
CA ALA A 677 -65.12 -18.72 23.33
C ALA A 677 -64.73 -19.53 22.10
N ASP A 678 -65.02 -20.82 22.15
CA ASP A 678 -64.86 -21.83 21.08
C ASP A 678 -63.48 -22.50 20.99
N LEU A 679 -63.12 -23.21 22.06
CA LEU A 679 -62.22 -24.38 21.97
C LEU A 679 -62.93 -25.60 22.58
N GLU A 680 -64.03 -26.00 21.96
CA GLU A 680 -64.52 -27.37 22.05
C GLU A 680 -64.55 -28.00 20.65
N SER A 681 -63.70 -29.03 20.50
CA SER A 681 -63.88 -30.23 19.68
C SER A 681 -64.61 -30.10 18.33
N GLN A 682 -63.82 -30.03 17.25
CA GLN A 682 -64.19 -30.71 16.00
C GLN A 682 -63.00 -31.49 15.43
N ASN A 683 -63.10 -32.82 15.53
CA ASN A 683 -62.33 -33.76 14.74
C ASN A 683 -62.55 -33.49 13.24
N SER A 684 -61.53 -33.01 12.55
CA SER A 684 -61.46 -33.09 11.09
C SER A 684 -60.02 -33.47 10.67
N ASN A 685 -59.92 -34.48 9.81
CA ASN A 685 -58.68 -35.14 9.37
C ASN A 685 -57.76 -34.27 8.48
N ASN A 686 -57.29 -33.11 8.95
CA ASN A 686 -56.19 -32.36 8.31
C ASN A 686 -55.44 -31.53 9.36
N ALA A 687 -54.48 -32.14 10.06
CA ALA A 687 -53.56 -31.42 10.94
C ALA A 687 -52.47 -30.70 10.12
N GLU A 688 -52.16 -29.45 10.44
CA GLU A 688 -51.03 -28.70 9.86
C GLU A 688 -49.71 -29.36 10.27
N ILE A 689 -48.76 -29.49 9.33
CA ILE A 689 -47.50 -30.19 9.56
C ILE A 689 -46.39 -29.19 9.89
N MET A 690 -45.68 -29.39 11.00
CA MET A 690 -44.50 -28.61 11.38
C MET A 690 -43.25 -29.49 11.31
N LEU A 691 -42.20 -29.00 10.65
CA LEU A 691 -40.88 -29.64 10.63
C LEU A 691 -39.92 -28.91 11.58
N ILE A 692 -39.31 -29.64 12.51
CA ILE A 692 -38.32 -29.14 13.46
C ILE A 692 -36.95 -29.75 13.10
N ILE A 693 -35.97 -28.90 12.82
CA ILE A 693 -34.60 -29.28 12.46
C ILE A 693 -33.66 -28.69 13.50
N GLU A 694 -33.09 -29.54 14.35
CA GLU A 694 -32.22 -29.14 15.46
C GLU A 694 -31.28 -30.31 15.77
N ASP A 695 -29.98 -30.06 15.89
CA ASP A 695 -29.00 -31.14 16.05
C ASP A 695 -28.99 -31.69 17.48
N ASN A 696 -29.23 -30.83 18.48
CA ASN A 696 -29.36 -31.25 19.86
C ASN A 696 -30.69 -31.99 20.11
N PRO A 697 -30.67 -33.26 20.54
CA PRO A 697 -31.89 -34.04 20.71
C PRO A 697 -32.81 -33.44 21.78
N ASP A 698 -32.26 -33.00 22.91
CA ASP A 698 -33.05 -32.46 24.02
C ASP A 698 -33.74 -31.15 23.63
N LEU A 699 -33.04 -30.25 22.92
CA LEU A 699 -33.63 -28.99 22.46
C LEU A 699 -34.70 -29.22 21.40
N ARG A 700 -34.49 -30.19 20.52
CA ARG A 700 -35.48 -30.63 19.53
C ARG A 700 -36.73 -31.19 20.20
N PHE A 701 -36.57 -32.03 21.22
CA PHE A 701 -37.69 -32.55 22.01
C PHE A 701 -38.41 -31.42 22.77
N TYR A 702 -37.67 -30.48 23.32
CA TYR A 702 -38.25 -29.32 24.00
C TYR A 702 -39.09 -28.47 23.02
N ILE A 703 -38.57 -28.13 21.84
CA ILE A 703 -39.33 -27.40 20.80
C ILE A 703 -40.56 -28.21 20.39
N ALA A 704 -40.43 -29.52 20.20
CA ALA A 704 -41.55 -30.40 19.87
C ALA A 704 -42.65 -30.35 20.96
N SER A 705 -42.26 -30.38 22.24
CA SER A 705 -43.20 -30.33 23.37
C SER A 705 -44.03 -29.04 23.44
N ILE A 706 -43.55 -27.94 22.85
CA ILE A 706 -44.29 -26.68 22.77
C ILE A 706 -45.49 -26.80 21.80
N PHE A 707 -45.39 -27.63 20.76
CA PHE A 707 -46.33 -27.66 19.63
C PHE A 707 -47.09 -28.99 19.46
N GLU A 708 -46.83 -30.00 20.29
CA GLU A 708 -47.39 -31.36 20.19
C GLU A 708 -48.93 -31.40 20.14
N ASN A 709 -49.60 -30.47 20.81
CA ASN A 709 -51.07 -30.42 20.86
C ASN A 709 -51.73 -29.65 19.70
N GLN A 710 -50.94 -29.03 18.82
CA GLN A 710 -51.43 -28.11 17.78
C GLN A 710 -51.06 -28.55 16.35
N TYR A 711 -49.95 -29.26 16.18
CA TYR A 711 -49.39 -29.60 14.87
C TYR A 711 -49.01 -31.07 14.79
N GLN A 712 -49.03 -31.63 13.58
CA GLN A 712 -48.36 -32.89 13.31
C GLN A 712 -46.85 -32.63 13.17
N LEU A 713 -46.07 -33.14 14.12
CA LEU A 713 -44.63 -32.85 14.20
C LEU A 713 -43.78 -33.84 13.42
N ILE A 714 -42.86 -33.32 12.63
CA ILE A 714 -41.78 -34.07 11.97
C ILE A 714 -40.46 -33.51 12.50
N MET A 715 -39.54 -34.39 12.87
CA MET A 715 -38.24 -34.00 13.44
C MET A 715 -37.10 -34.43 12.52
N ALA A 716 -36.05 -33.63 12.41
CA ALA A 716 -34.80 -33.91 11.70
C ALA A 716 -33.58 -33.49 12.53
N ALA A 717 -32.46 -34.18 12.37
CA ALA A 717 -31.22 -33.94 13.12
C ALA A 717 -30.24 -32.99 12.43
N ASP A 718 -30.39 -32.79 11.12
CA ASP A 718 -29.51 -31.94 10.34
C ASP A 718 -30.24 -31.38 9.12
N GLY A 719 -29.64 -30.38 8.46
CA GLY A 719 -30.26 -29.72 7.31
C GLY A 719 -30.43 -30.62 6.08
N GLU A 720 -29.62 -31.68 5.91
CA GLU A 720 -29.80 -32.61 4.77
C GLU A 720 -31.03 -33.50 4.98
N GLU A 721 -31.15 -34.08 6.17
CA GLU A 721 -32.34 -34.83 6.57
C GLU A 721 -33.58 -33.94 6.56
N GLY A 722 -33.44 -32.70 7.03
CA GLY A 722 -34.48 -31.68 7.00
C GLY A 722 -34.94 -31.35 5.58
N LEU A 723 -34.01 -31.23 4.62
CA LEU A 723 -34.35 -30.97 3.22
C LEU A 723 -35.08 -32.15 2.57
N ILE A 724 -34.64 -33.37 2.84
CA ILE A 724 -35.32 -34.59 2.36
C ILE A 724 -36.76 -34.63 2.89
N LYS A 725 -36.94 -34.41 4.19
CA LYS A 725 -38.26 -34.39 4.85
C LYS A 725 -39.13 -33.22 4.39
N ALA A 726 -38.55 -32.05 4.13
CA ALA A 726 -39.29 -30.92 3.58
C ALA A 726 -39.87 -31.26 2.19
N ILE A 727 -39.10 -31.94 1.33
CA ILE A 727 -39.55 -32.36 -0.02
C ILE A 727 -40.60 -33.48 0.07
N GLU A 728 -40.42 -34.43 0.98
CA GLU A 728 -41.31 -35.59 1.15
C GLU A 728 -42.67 -35.17 1.72
N PHE A 729 -42.65 -34.39 2.80
CA PHE A 729 -43.85 -34.07 3.58
C PHE A 729 -44.46 -32.71 3.26
N VAL A 730 -43.73 -31.78 2.65
CA VAL A 730 -44.18 -30.40 2.33
C VAL A 730 -44.88 -29.75 3.55
N PRO A 731 -44.14 -29.49 4.64
CA PRO A 731 -44.69 -28.93 5.87
C PRO A 731 -45.27 -27.53 5.68
N ASP A 732 -46.17 -27.13 6.58
CA ASP A 732 -46.80 -25.80 6.59
C ASP A 732 -45.90 -24.74 7.24
N ILE A 733 -44.97 -25.15 8.12
CA ILE A 733 -43.93 -24.31 8.72
C ILE A 733 -42.69 -25.12 9.12
N ILE A 734 -41.52 -24.48 9.10
CA ILE A 734 -40.25 -25.09 9.52
C ILE A 734 -39.59 -24.23 10.60
N ILE A 735 -39.13 -24.89 11.66
CA ILE A 735 -38.22 -24.31 12.66
C ILE A 735 -36.86 -24.99 12.47
N SER A 736 -35.81 -24.23 12.19
CA SER A 736 -34.47 -24.76 11.91
C SER A 736 -33.42 -24.07 12.77
N ASP A 737 -32.47 -24.80 13.33
CA ASP A 737 -31.27 -24.19 13.88
C ASP A 737 -30.37 -23.62 12.75
N LEU A 738 -29.52 -22.67 13.10
CA LEU A 738 -28.55 -22.06 12.20
C LEU A 738 -27.29 -22.93 12.06
N MET A 739 -26.78 -23.47 13.17
CA MET A 739 -25.51 -24.18 13.24
C MET A 739 -25.76 -25.68 13.41
N MET A 740 -25.86 -26.40 12.29
CA MET A 740 -26.09 -27.85 12.28
C MET A 740 -25.05 -28.55 11.40
N PRO A 741 -24.71 -29.83 11.67
CA PRO A 741 -23.78 -30.60 10.86
C PRO A 741 -24.32 -30.85 9.44
N LYS A 742 -23.40 -31.20 8.52
CA LYS A 742 -23.65 -31.44 7.08
C LYS A 742 -24.15 -30.22 6.30
N LEU A 743 -25.40 -29.82 6.51
CA LEU A 743 -26.01 -28.65 5.89
C LEU A 743 -26.49 -27.69 6.98
N ASP A 744 -25.89 -26.50 7.01
CA ASP A 744 -26.23 -25.45 7.98
C ASP A 744 -27.58 -24.79 7.65
N GLY A 745 -28.15 -24.07 8.60
CA GLY A 745 -29.50 -23.48 8.48
C GLY A 745 -29.62 -22.48 7.33
N LEU A 746 -28.54 -21.75 6.99
CA LEU A 746 -28.50 -20.85 5.83
C LEU A 746 -28.48 -21.63 4.52
N GLY A 747 -27.60 -22.63 4.38
CA GLY A 747 -27.56 -23.49 3.21
C GLY A 747 -28.86 -24.27 3.01
N PHE A 748 -29.52 -24.67 4.09
CA PHE A 748 -30.87 -25.24 4.08
C PHE A 748 -31.90 -24.24 3.54
N CYS A 749 -31.98 -23.02 4.11
CA CYS A 749 -32.91 -21.98 3.65
C CYS A 749 -32.71 -21.64 2.17
N TYR A 750 -31.46 -21.47 1.75
CA TYR A 750 -31.13 -21.19 0.35
C TYR A 750 -31.60 -22.30 -0.59
N LYS A 751 -31.36 -23.58 -0.24
CA LYS A 751 -31.83 -24.71 -1.05
C LYS A 751 -33.35 -24.82 -1.05
N LEU A 752 -34.00 -24.59 0.10
CA LEU A 752 -35.46 -24.62 0.22
C LEU A 752 -36.12 -23.54 -0.64
N LYS A 753 -35.65 -22.29 -0.55
CA LYS A 753 -36.23 -21.16 -1.29
C LYS A 753 -36.00 -21.22 -2.79
N ASN A 754 -34.97 -21.91 -3.25
CA ASN A 754 -34.69 -22.13 -4.67
C ASN A 754 -35.31 -23.41 -5.25
N ASP A 755 -35.96 -24.25 -4.43
CA ASP A 755 -36.64 -25.44 -4.89
C ASP A 755 -38.13 -25.18 -5.08
N GLU A 756 -38.59 -25.23 -6.34
CA GLU A 756 -39.98 -24.98 -6.72
C GLU A 756 -40.97 -25.76 -5.83
N ARG A 757 -40.63 -26.96 -5.35
CA ARG A 757 -41.56 -27.82 -4.61
C ARG A 757 -41.88 -27.29 -3.21
N ILE A 758 -40.94 -26.57 -2.60
CA ILE A 758 -40.92 -26.23 -1.17
C ILE A 758 -40.56 -24.77 -0.87
N SER A 759 -40.27 -23.96 -1.89
CA SER A 759 -39.95 -22.52 -1.77
C SER A 759 -41.00 -21.73 -1.01
N HIS A 760 -42.26 -22.11 -1.23
CA HIS A 760 -43.43 -21.60 -0.57
C HIS A 760 -43.60 -22.10 0.87
N ILE A 761 -42.59 -22.55 1.61
CA ILE A 761 -42.74 -22.95 3.03
C ILE A 761 -42.09 -21.89 3.93
N PRO A 762 -42.74 -21.40 5.01
CA PRO A 762 -42.16 -20.39 5.87
C PRO A 762 -41.14 -21.01 6.84
N VAL A 763 -40.01 -20.35 7.03
CA VAL A 763 -38.90 -20.85 7.86
C VAL A 763 -38.54 -19.85 8.96
N ILE A 764 -38.57 -20.31 10.21
CA ILE A 764 -38.01 -19.61 11.37
C ILE A 764 -36.64 -20.21 11.66
N VAL A 765 -35.60 -19.38 11.66
CA VAL A 765 -34.24 -19.81 12.01
C VAL A 765 -33.90 -19.44 13.45
N LEU A 766 -33.54 -20.44 14.25
CA LEU A 766 -33.00 -20.27 15.59
C LEU A 766 -31.50 -19.99 15.49
N THR A 767 -31.00 -18.95 16.16
CA THR A 767 -29.59 -18.57 16.07
C THR A 767 -28.98 -18.25 17.43
N ALA A 768 -27.74 -18.68 17.65
CA ALA A 768 -26.94 -18.17 18.76
C ALA A 768 -26.44 -16.74 18.47
N LYS A 769 -26.18 -16.37 17.21
CA LYS A 769 -25.61 -15.06 16.87
C LYS A 769 -26.73 -14.03 16.63
N ALA A 770 -26.81 -13.02 17.50
CA ALA A 770 -27.86 -12.01 17.52
C ALA A 770 -27.50 -10.71 16.78
N THR A 771 -26.33 -10.61 16.13
CA THR A 771 -25.88 -9.37 15.48
C THR A 771 -26.76 -9.05 14.27
N ILE A 772 -26.95 -7.75 14.02
CA ILE A 772 -27.73 -7.23 12.89
C ILE A 772 -27.18 -7.75 11.55
N ASP A 773 -25.85 -7.86 11.40
CA ASP A 773 -25.21 -8.37 10.18
C ASP A 773 -25.53 -9.84 9.89
N ASP A 774 -25.64 -10.68 10.92
CA ASP A 774 -25.99 -12.09 10.78
C ASP A 774 -27.48 -12.26 10.41
N LYS A 775 -28.37 -11.41 10.95
CA LYS A 775 -29.78 -11.33 10.54
C LYS A 775 -29.92 -10.84 9.09
N LEU A 776 -29.13 -9.85 8.68
CA LEU A 776 -29.13 -9.31 7.31
C LEU A 776 -28.62 -10.32 6.28
N ALA A 777 -27.54 -11.05 6.58
CA ALA A 777 -27.04 -12.12 5.71
C ALA A 777 -28.07 -13.25 5.56
N GLY A 778 -28.80 -13.54 6.63
CA GLY A 778 -29.85 -14.54 6.67
C GLY A 778 -31.12 -14.18 5.88
N LEU A 779 -31.63 -12.95 6.05
CA LEU A 779 -32.77 -12.44 5.26
C LEU A 779 -32.47 -12.42 3.76
N LYS A 780 -31.22 -12.11 3.37
CA LYS A 780 -30.77 -12.21 1.97
C LYS A 780 -30.80 -13.64 1.42
N GLN A 781 -30.71 -14.66 2.27
CA GLN A 781 -30.81 -16.07 1.89
C GLN A 781 -32.22 -16.64 2.03
N GLY A 782 -33.20 -15.81 2.39
CA GLY A 782 -34.62 -16.10 2.27
C GLY A 782 -35.27 -16.77 3.49
N ALA A 783 -34.72 -16.69 4.70
CA ALA A 783 -35.51 -17.05 5.89
C ALA A 783 -36.64 -16.01 6.10
N ASP A 784 -37.80 -16.48 6.57
CA ASP A 784 -38.97 -15.62 6.79
C ASP A 784 -38.90 -14.94 8.17
N ASP A 785 -38.26 -15.57 9.16
CA ASP A 785 -38.02 -14.95 10.48
C ASP A 785 -36.80 -15.55 11.22
N TYR A 786 -36.32 -14.83 12.26
CA TYR A 786 -35.18 -15.21 13.10
C TYR A 786 -35.50 -15.09 14.59
N LEU A 787 -35.05 -16.05 15.39
CA LEU A 787 -35.17 -16.03 16.85
C LEU A 787 -33.86 -16.40 17.55
N SER A 788 -33.41 -15.59 18.51
CA SER A 788 -32.15 -15.81 19.21
C SER A 788 -32.28 -16.82 20.35
N LYS A 789 -31.30 -17.73 20.48
CA LYS A 789 -31.16 -18.64 21.63
C LYS A 789 -30.42 -17.95 22.80
N PRO A 790 -30.89 -18.05 24.06
CA PRO A 790 -32.13 -18.71 24.49
C PRO A 790 -33.37 -17.88 24.14
N PHE A 791 -34.45 -18.57 23.75
CA PHE A 791 -35.69 -17.95 23.30
C PHE A 791 -36.84 -18.12 24.30
N ASN A 792 -37.77 -17.17 24.27
CA ASN A 792 -39.01 -17.25 25.03
C ASN A 792 -40.04 -18.11 24.26
N LYS A 793 -40.73 -19.01 24.97
CA LYS A 793 -41.76 -19.90 24.44
C LYS A 793 -42.94 -19.16 23.80
N GLU A 794 -43.46 -18.13 24.48
CA GLU A 794 -44.60 -17.33 24.02
C GLU A 794 -44.23 -16.55 22.75
N GLU A 795 -43.00 -16.03 22.68
CA GLU A 795 -42.48 -15.38 21.47
C GLU A 795 -42.40 -16.36 20.29
N LEU A 796 -41.84 -17.56 20.49
CA LEU A 796 -41.74 -18.57 19.44
C LEU A 796 -43.13 -18.97 18.90
N VAL A 797 -44.10 -19.17 19.79
CA VAL A 797 -45.48 -19.50 19.40
C VAL A 797 -46.12 -18.37 18.59
N LEU A 798 -45.98 -17.12 19.05
CA LEU A 798 -46.53 -15.97 18.34
C LEU A 798 -45.95 -15.80 16.93
N ARG A 799 -44.63 -16.01 16.77
CA ARG A 799 -43.98 -15.93 15.45
C ARG A 799 -44.48 -17.02 14.50
N VAL A 800 -44.65 -18.24 14.99
CA VAL A 800 -45.25 -19.35 14.23
C VAL A 800 -46.67 -18.97 13.75
N VAL A 801 -47.52 -18.51 14.66
CA VAL A 801 -48.91 -18.12 14.35
C VAL A 801 -48.94 -17.00 13.31
N ASN A 802 -48.12 -15.96 13.48
CA ASN A 802 -48.06 -14.83 12.56
C ASN A 802 -47.63 -15.23 11.15
N LEU A 803 -46.62 -16.10 11.00
CA LEU A 803 -46.17 -16.56 9.69
C LEU A 803 -47.23 -17.40 8.98
N ILE A 804 -47.94 -18.27 9.71
CA ILE A 804 -49.04 -19.06 9.15
C ILE A 804 -50.19 -18.15 8.72
N GLN A 805 -50.56 -17.15 9.53
CA GLN A 805 -51.61 -16.17 9.17
C GLN A 805 -51.23 -15.34 7.94
N GLN A 806 -49.99 -14.84 7.87
CA GLN A 806 -49.49 -14.11 6.70
C GLN A 806 -49.60 -14.96 5.42
N ARG A 807 -49.34 -16.26 5.53
CA ARG A 807 -49.53 -17.20 4.42
C ARG A 807 -50.98 -17.40 4.03
N GLN A 808 -51.89 -17.47 5.00
CA GLN A 808 -53.34 -17.56 4.72
C GLN A 808 -53.83 -16.33 3.94
N VAL A 809 -53.41 -15.12 4.33
CA VAL A 809 -53.75 -13.87 3.62
C VAL A 809 -53.21 -13.86 2.18
N LEU A 810 -51.98 -14.35 1.96
CA LEU A 810 -51.42 -14.48 0.61
C LEU A 810 -52.20 -15.48 -0.26
N ARG A 811 -52.71 -16.58 0.32
CA ARG A 811 -53.58 -17.55 -0.38
C ARG A 811 -54.90 -16.92 -0.83
N GLU A 812 -55.50 -16.07 0.00
CA GLU A 812 -56.75 -15.35 -0.34
C GLU A 812 -56.57 -14.41 -1.55
N LYS A 813 -55.40 -13.78 -1.68
CA LYS A 813 -55.07 -12.91 -2.81
C LYS A 813 -55.05 -13.66 -4.15
N TYR A 814 -54.47 -14.87 -4.19
CA TYR A 814 -54.47 -15.71 -5.41
C TYR A 814 -55.85 -16.31 -5.72
N THR A 815 -56.63 -16.62 -4.68
CA THR A 815 -57.99 -17.12 -4.84
C THR A 815 -58.91 -16.04 -5.43
N THR A 816 -58.76 -14.78 -4.98
CA THR A 816 -59.65 -13.65 -5.35
C THR A 816 -59.34 -13.02 -6.71
N LYS A 817 -58.07 -13.03 -7.18
CA LYS A 817 -57.71 -12.59 -8.55
C LYS A 817 -58.43 -13.36 -9.66
N THR A 818 -59.00 -14.51 -9.33
CA THR A 818 -59.78 -15.37 -10.23
C THR A 818 -61.23 -14.87 -10.43
N ILE A 819 -61.70 -13.92 -9.62
CA ILE A 819 -63.13 -13.51 -9.55
C ILE A 819 -63.40 -12.13 -10.18
N ALA A 820 -62.37 -11.34 -10.53
CA ALA A 820 -62.56 -10.02 -11.13
C ALA A 820 -61.74 -9.83 -12.42
N SER A 821 -62.28 -10.30 -13.55
CA SER A 821 -61.92 -9.80 -14.88
C SER A 821 -62.95 -8.79 -15.35
N THR A 822 -62.92 -7.61 -14.74
CA THR A 822 -63.45 -6.38 -15.32
C THR A 822 -62.36 -5.33 -15.33
N ALA A 823 -62.15 -4.77 -16.51
CA ALA A 823 -61.23 -3.69 -16.81
C ALA A 823 -61.42 -2.48 -15.87
N GLU A 824 -60.38 -1.64 -15.84
CA GLU A 824 -60.28 -0.32 -15.22
C GLU A 824 -59.85 -0.26 -13.75
N LYS A 825 -58.52 -0.22 -13.56
CA LYS A 825 -57.81 0.88 -12.88
C LYS A 825 -56.31 0.65 -13.00
N ALA A 826 -55.74 1.15 -14.10
CA ALA A 826 -54.32 1.36 -14.24
C ALA A 826 -53.98 2.71 -13.59
N LEU A 827 -53.58 2.68 -12.33
CA LEU A 827 -52.85 3.77 -11.68
C LEU A 827 -52.18 3.20 -10.44
N GLU A 828 -50.98 2.64 -10.60
CA GLU A 828 -49.99 2.52 -9.53
C GLU A 828 -48.62 2.14 -10.11
N THR A 829 -47.69 3.08 -9.94
CA THR A 829 -46.27 2.91 -9.59
C THR A 829 -45.63 1.58 -9.99
N THR A 830 -44.89 1.61 -11.10
CA THR A 830 -43.93 0.57 -11.50
C THR A 830 -42.84 0.39 -10.45
N ILE A 831 -43.07 -0.54 -9.51
CA ILE A 831 -42.01 -1.33 -8.90
C ILE A 831 -41.93 -2.61 -9.72
N ILE A 832 -40.80 -2.81 -10.39
CA ILE A 832 -40.49 -4.06 -11.10
C ILE A 832 -40.32 -5.13 -10.01
N ILE A 833 -41.38 -5.90 -9.75
CA ILE A 833 -41.32 -7.08 -8.89
C ILE A 833 -41.03 -8.25 -9.83
N GLU A 834 -39.85 -8.86 -9.69
CA GLU A 834 -39.55 -10.13 -10.38
C GLU A 834 -40.65 -11.16 -10.06
N PRO A 835 -41.14 -11.93 -11.04
CA PRO A 835 -42.18 -12.93 -10.79
C PRO A 835 -41.67 -13.95 -9.78
N SER A 836 -42.45 -14.22 -8.74
CA SER A 836 -42.06 -15.22 -7.72
C SER A 836 -42.02 -16.62 -8.34
N LEU A 837 -41.26 -17.55 -7.75
CA LEU A 837 -41.26 -18.96 -8.18
C LEU A 837 -42.67 -19.58 -8.14
N ASP A 838 -43.54 -19.07 -7.26
CA ASP A 838 -44.94 -19.50 -7.19
C ASP A 838 -45.76 -18.96 -8.36
N ASP A 839 -45.51 -17.71 -8.81
CA ASP A 839 -46.14 -17.16 -10.02
C ASP A 839 -45.75 -17.98 -11.26
N LEU A 840 -44.47 -18.30 -11.40
CA LEU A 840 -43.94 -19.13 -12.49
C LEU A 840 -44.53 -20.55 -12.46
N PHE A 841 -44.67 -21.14 -11.27
CA PHE A 841 -45.32 -22.44 -11.11
C PHE A 841 -46.79 -22.40 -11.54
N ILE A 842 -47.55 -21.38 -11.13
CA ILE A 842 -48.95 -21.22 -11.53
C ILE A 842 -49.07 -20.97 -13.03
N GLU A 843 -48.19 -20.17 -13.63
CA GLU A 843 -48.17 -19.93 -15.08
C GLU A 843 -47.87 -21.21 -15.85
N LYS A 844 -46.86 -21.98 -15.42
CA LYS A 844 -46.54 -23.31 -15.99
C LYS A 844 -47.71 -24.29 -15.85
N ALA A 845 -48.38 -24.32 -14.69
CA ALA A 845 -49.56 -25.14 -14.47
C ALA A 845 -50.69 -24.76 -15.43
N LYS A 846 -50.94 -23.46 -15.62
CA LYS A 846 -51.93 -22.95 -16.58
C LYS A 846 -51.58 -23.33 -18.02
N LEU A 847 -50.32 -23.19 -18.43
CA LEU A 847 -49.85 -23.58 -19.77
C LEU A 847 -50.01 -25.08 -20.06
N ILE A 848 -49.75 -25.92 -19.05
CA ILE A 848 -50.00 -27.36 -19.17
C ILE A 848 -51.50 -27.63 -19.32
N ILE A 849 -52.35 -26.98 -18.52
CA ILE A 849 -53.80 -27.14 -18.67
C ILE A 849 -54.27 -26.64 -20.05
N ASP A 850 -53.71 -25.55 -20.58
CA ASP A 850 -54.00 -25.05 -21.93
C ASP A 850 -53.60 -26.06 -23.03
N LYS A 851 -52.47 -26.77 -22.88
CA LYS A 851 -52.03 -27.85 -23.80
C LYS A 851 -53.00 -29.05 -23.81
N TYR A 852 -53.72 -29.26 -22.72
CA TYR A 852 -54.66 -30.37 -22.52
C TYR A 852 -56.12 -29.88 -22.33
N LEU A 853 -56.43 -28.69 -22.85
CA LEU A 853 -57.69 -28.01 -22.57
C LEU A 853 -58.89 -28.78 -23.15
N ASP A 854 -58.71 -29.38 -24.33
CA ASP A 854 -59.71 -30.12 -25.11
C ASP A 854 -59.85 -31.60 -24.71
N LYS A 855 -58.91 -32.14 -23.93
CA LYS A 855 -58.89 -33.56 -23.56
C LYS A 855 -59.64 -33.82 -22.26
N SER A 856 -60.78 -34.50 -22.31
CA SER A 856 -61.55 -34.82 -21.10
C SER A 856 -60.85 -35.80 -20.16
N GLU A 857 -59.98 -36.67 -20.69
CA GLU A 857 -59.22 -37.70 -19.95
C GLU A 857 -58.05 -37.14 -19.11
N PHE A 858 -57.82 -35.83 -19.07
CA PHE A 858 -56.71 -35.24 -18.30
C PHE A 858 -56.95 -35.37 -16.77
N ASP A 859 -56.27 -36.33 -16.15
CA ASP A 859 -56.37 -36.67 -14.73
C ASP A 859 -55.24 -36.06 -13.87
N VAL A 860 -55.31 -36.29 -12.55
CA VAL A 860 -54.35 -35.72 -11.59
C VAL A 860 -52.96 -36.33 -11.77
N GLU A 861 -52.89 -37.61 -12.13
CA GLU A 861 -51.67 -38.37 -12.37
C GLU A 861 -50.91 -37.80 -13.58
N THR A 862 -51.59 -37.56 -14.69
CA THR A 862 -51.02 -36.95 -15.90
C THR A 862 -50.59 -35.51 -15.62
N PHE A 863 -51.40 -34.75 -14.89
CA PHE A 863 -51.04 -33.39 -14.48
C PHE A 863 -49.79 -33.36 -13.61
N ALA A 864 -49.67 -34.29 -12.65
CA ALA A 864 -48.51 -34.41 -11.79
C ALA A 864 -47.25 -34.82 -12.58
N GLN A 865 -47.37 -35.75 -13.53
CA GLN A 865 -46.26 -36.16 -14.41
C GLN A 865 -45.72 -35.00 -15.26
N GLU A 866 -46.60 -34.22 -15.90
CA GLU A 866 -46.19 -33.04 -16.69
C GLU A 866 -45.59 -31.94 -15.81
N MET A 867 -46.09 -31.77 -14.58
CA MET A 867 -45.50 -30.87 -13.58
C MET A 867 -44.20 -31.42 -12.95
N LYS A 868 -43.83 -32.68 -13.23
CA LYS A 868 -42.70 -33.42 -12.64
C LYS A 868 -42.78 -33.52 -11.11
N LEU A 869 -43.98 -33.76 -10.60
CA LEU A 869 -44.29 -33.90 -9.17
C LEU A 869 -45.05 -35.21 -8.91
N SER A 870 -45.07 -35.68 -7.66
CA SER A 870 -46.04 -36.70 -7.27
C SER A 870 -47.46 -36.10 -7.18
N ALA A 871 -48.51 -36.92 -7.37
CA ALA A 871 -49.89 -36.44 -7.27
C ALA A 871 -50.21 -35.78 -5.92
N ILE A 872 -49.60 -36.31 -4.84
CA ILE A 872 -49.71 -35.75 -3.48
C ILE A 872 -48.99 -34.40 -3.37
N GLN A 873 -47.76 -34.30 -3.89
CA GLN A 873 -46.98 -33.05 -3.88
C GLN A 873 -47.66 -31.95 -4.68
N LEU A 874 -48.16 -32.26 -5.89
CA LEU A 874 -48.90 -31.32 -6.72
C LEU A 874 -50.17 -30.83 -5.99
N ARG A 875 -50.95 -31.76 -5.42
CA ARG A 875 -52.17 -31.43 -4.68
C ARG A 875 -51.88 -30.54 -3.49
N ARG A 876 -50.84 -30.84 -2.70
CA ARG A 876 -50.45 -30.04 -1.54
C ARG A 876 -49.96 -28.66 -1.96
N LYS A 877 -49.10 -28.57 -2.97
CA LYS A 877 -48.58 -27.29 -3.46
C LYS A 877 -49.69 -26.39 -4.04
N LEU A 878 -50.60 -26.95 -4.85
CA LEU A 878 -51.76 -26.19 -5.35
C LEU A 878 -52.68 -25.75 -4.22
N LYS A 879 -52.94 -26.62 -3.24
CA LYS A 879 -53.72 -26.26 -2.05
C LYS A 879 -53.03 -25.17 -1.23
N ALA A 880 -51.71 -25.25 -1.08
CA ALA A 880 -50.91 -24.31 -0.31
C ALA A 880 -50.79 -22.92 -0.96
N ILE A 881 -50.90 -22.83 -2.29
CA ILE A 881 -50.81 -21.54 -3.02
C ILE A 881 -52.22 -20.97 -3.32
N THR A 882 -53.16 -21.82 -3.74
CA THR A 882 -54.44 -21.40 -4.34
C THR A 882 -55.69 -21.84 -3.57
N ASN A 883 -55.51 -22.57 -2.46
CA ASN A 883 -56.58 -23.19 -1.68
C ASN A 883 -57.50 -24.16 -2.47
N GLN A 884 -57.01 -24.66 -3.61
CA GLN A 884 -57.74 -25.59 -4.48
C GLN A 884 -56.96 -26.90 -4.58
N ASN A 885 -57.67 -28.02 -4.63
CA ASN A 885 -57.04 -29.29 -5.00
C ASN A 885 -56.82 -29.35 -6.52
N SER A 886 -56.03 -30.31 -7.00
CA SER A 886 -55.64 -30.38 -8.42
C SER A 886 -56.82 -30.48 -9.37
N THR A 887 -57.87 -31.23 -9.03
CA THR A 887 -59.07 -31.37 -9.88
C THR A 887 -59.92 -30.11 -9.90
N GLU A 888 -60.05 -29.43 -8.77
CA GLU A 888 -60.73 -28.14 -8.67
C GLU A 888 -60.02 -27.05 -9.46
N PHE A 889 -58.69 -27.01 -9.39
CA PHE A 889 -57.87 -26.04 -10.11
C PHE A 889 -58.03 -26.18 -11.62
N VAL A 890 -57.91 -27.40 -12.17
CA VAL A 890 -58.14 -27.69 -13.60
C VAL A 890 -59.55 -27.31 -14.02
N ARG A 891 -60.57 -27.74 -13.24
CA ARG A 891 -61.98 -27.43 -13.53
C ARG A 891 -62.22 -25.93 -13.56
N ASN A 892 -61.71 -25.20 -12.57
CA ASN A 892 -61.90 -23.77 -12.44
C ASN A 892 -61.24 -23.01 -13.60
N TYR A 893 -60.03 -23.43 -14.00
CA TYR A 893 -59.32 -22.83 -15.12
C TYR A 893 -60.01 -23.09 -16.47
N ARG A 894 -60.51 -24.31 -16.72
CA ARG A 894 -61.32 -24.62 -17.92
C ARG A 894 -62.56 -23.73 -18.03
N ILE A 895 -63.21 -23.45 -16.89
CA ILE A 895 -64.38 -22.55 -16.84
C ILE A 895 -63.99 -21.08 -17.11
N GLU A 896 -62.83 -20.62 -16.64
CA GLU A 896 -62.30 -19.30 -17.01
C GLU A 896 -62.05 -19.20 -18.52
N LYS A 897 -61.38 -20.19 -19.11
CA LYS A 897 -61.16 -20.23 -20.57
C LYS A 897 -62.47 -20.27 -21.36
N ALA A 898 -63.44 -21.05 -20.89
CA ALA A 898 -64.77 -21.06 -21.47
C ALA A 898 -65.43 -19.68 -21.41
N SER A 899 -65.27 -18.94 -20.32
CA SER A 899 -65.81 -17.58 -20.18
C SER A 899 -65.18 -16.60 -21.17
N GLU A 900 -63.87 -16.71 -21.42
CA GLU A 900 -63.15 -15.90 -22.43
C GLU A 900 -63.65 -16.23 -23.85
N MET A 901 -63.83 -17.52 -24.16
CA MET A 901 -64.30 -17.98 -25.46
C MET A 901 -65.76 -17.61 -25.73
N LEU A 902 -66.61 -17.64 -24.70
CA LEU A 902 -68.01 -17.21 -24.80
C LEU A 902 -68.11 -15.70 -25.08
N ARG A 903 -67.27 -14.87 -24.42
CA ARG A 903 -67.25 -13.41 -24.66
C ARG A 903 -66.80 -13.01 -26.06
N LYS A 904 -66.01 -13.84 -26.75
CA LYS A 904 -65.62 -13.59 -28.15
C LYS A 904 -66.78 -13.75 -29.13
N GLY A 905 -67.84 -14.48 -28.75
CA GLY A 905 -69.07 -14.59 -29.53
C GLY A 905 -69.06 -15.60 -30.69
N ASP A 906 -67.90 -16.15 -31.05
CA ASP A 906 -67.72 -16.95 -32.28
C ASP A 906 -68.29 -18.39 -32.24
N LYS A 907 -68.62 -18.92 -31.04
CA LYS A 907 -69.01 -20.33 -30.85
C LYS A 907 -70.25 -20.49 -29.97
N THR A 908 -71.00 -21.58 -30.17
CA THR A 908 -72.16 -21.93 -29.31
C THR A 908 -71.70 -22.42 -27.93
N VAL A 909 -72.58 -22.32 -26.91
CA VAL A 909 -72.28 -22.79 -25.54
C VAL A 909 -71.89 -24.27 -25.51
N SER A 910 -72.53 -25.10 -26.33
CA SER A 910 -72.19 -26.52 -26.45
C SER A 910 -70.80 -26.73 -27.05
N GLN A 911 -70.43 -25.99 -28.10
CA GLN A 911 -69.10 -26.08 -28.71
C GLN A 911 -68.00 -25.65 -27.74
N VAL A 912 -68.21 -24.55 -27.00
CA VAL A 912 -67.24 -24.09 -26.01
C VAL A 912 -67.07 -25.11 -24.88
N ALA A 913 -68.15 -25.71 -24.39
CA ALA A 913 -68.09 -26.72 -23.33
C ALA A 913 -67.24 -27.94 -23.73
N TYR A 914 -67.40 -28.44 -24.96
CA TYR A 914 -66.60 -29.57 -25.46
C TYR A 914 -65.15 -29.17 -25.75
N GLU A 915 -64.91 -27.97 -26.29
CA GLU A 915 -63.55 -27.47 -26.58
C GLU A 915 -62.71 -27.20 -25.32
N VAL A 916 -63.37 -26.91 -24.20
CA VAL A 916 -62.69 -26.82 -22.88
C VAL A 916 -62.71 -28.14 -22.10
N GLY A 917 -62.99 -29.26 -22.77
CA GLY A 917 -62.79 -30.61 -22.25
C GLY A 917 -63.86 -31.11 -21.27
N PHE A 918 -65.09 -30.55 -21.30
CA PHE A 918 -66.22 -31.10 -20.55
C PHE A 918 -67.00 -32.13 -21.37
N GLU A 919 -67.24 -33.32 -20.80
CA GLU A 919 -68.00 -34.40 -21.45
C GLU A 919 -69.52 -34.20 -21.40
N SER A 920 -69.99 -33.36 -20.46
CA SER A 920 -71.41 -33.16 -20.16
C SER A 920 -71.77 -31.69 -20.08
N LEU A 921 -72.62 -31.24 -21.01
CA LEU A 921 -73.14 -29.86 -21.05
C LEU A 921 -73.96 -29.47 -19.79
N PRO A 922 -74.78 -30.36 -19.20
CA PRO A 922 -75.43 -30.09 -17.91
C PRO A 922 -74.42 -29.85 -16.77
N TYR A 923 -73.33 -30.62 -16.71
CA TYR A 923 -72.29 -30.45 -15.69
C TYR A 923 -71.53 -29.14 -15.88
N PHE A 924 -71.12 -28.83 -17.12
CA PHE A 924 -70.51 -27.55 -17.47
C PHE A 924 -71.37 -26.36 -17.04
N SER A 925 -72.67 -26.37 -17.38
CA SER A 925 -73.59 -25.27 -17.07
C SER A 925 -73.74 -25.06 -15.56
N LYS A 926 -73.83 -26.14 -14.78
CA LYS A 926 -73.92 -26.08 -13.31
C LYS A 926 -72.65 -25.50 -12.67
N VAL A 927 -71.47 -25.91 -13.14
CA VAL A 927 -70.19 -25.41 -12.61
C VAL A 927 -69.95 -23.96 -13.03
N PHE A 928 -70.26 -23.60 -14.28
CA PHE A 928 -70.15 -22.24 -14.80
C PHE A 928 -71.04 -21.28 -13.99
N GLN A 929 -72.31 -21.64 -13.79
CA GLN A 929 -73.25 -20.84 -13.00
C GLN A 929 -72.82 -20.74 -11.54
N LYS A 930 -72.32 -21.82 -10.94
CA LYS A 930 -71.79 -21.79 -9.57
C LYS A 930 -70.60 -20.82 -9.42
N LYS A 931 -69.77 -20.69 -10.45
CA LYS A 931 -68.57 -19.84 -10.41
C LYS A 931 -68.84 -18.37 -10.73
N PHE A 932 -69.67 -18.08 -11.75
CA PHE A 932 -69.90 -16.71 -12.23
C PHE A 932 -71.27 -16.13 -11.82
N GLY A 933 -72.13 -16.91 -11.15
CA GLY A 933 -73.47 -16.49 -10.73
C GLY A 933 -74.50 -16.34 -11.87
N LYS A 934 -74.09 -16.50 -13.14
CA LYS A 934 -74.92 -16.41 -14.35
C LYS A 934 -74.75 -17.64 -15.22
N THR A 935 -75.74 -17.95 -16.05
CA THR A 935 -75.65 -19.08 -16.99
C THR A 935 -74.66 -18.77 -18.11
N ALA A 936 -74.04 -19.79 -18.69
CA ALA A 936 -73.10 -19.63 -19.81
C ALA A 936 -73.75 -18.97 -21.05
N SER A 937 -75.06 -19.18 -21.24
CA SER A 937 -75.84 -18.52 -22.29
C SER A 937 -75.98 -17.01 -22.05
N GLU A 938 -76.28 -16.59 -20.82
CA GLU A 938 -76.34 -15.17 -20.45
C GLU A 938 -74.96 -14.51 -20.54
N TRP A 939 -73.91 -15.22 -20.15
CA TRP A 939 -72.54 -14.72 -20.18
C TRP A 939 -72.02 -14.41 -21.58
N ARG A 940 -72.52 -15.12 -22.60
CA ARG A 940 -72.17 -14.87 -24.01
C ARG A 940 -72.65 -13.51 -24.52
N TRP A 941 -73.71 -12.94 -23.93
CA TRP A 941 -74.33 -11.69 -24.37
C TRP A 941 -73.98 -10.49 -23.48
N LEU A 942 -73.08 -10.67 -22.50
CA LEU A 942 -72.51 -9.63 -21.63
C LEU A 942 -71.14 -9.22 -22.15
#